data_AF-A0A1F9VR42-F1
#
_entry.id   AF-A0A1F9VR42-F1
#
_cell.length_a   1.000
_cell.length_b   1.000
_cell.length_c   1.000
_cell.angle_alpha   90.00
_cell.angle_beta   90.00
_cell.angle_gamma   90.00
#
_symmetry.space_group_name_H-M   'P 1'
#
loop_
_entity.id
_entity.type
_entity.pdbx_description
1 polymer ?
#
loop_
_entity_poly.entity_id
_entity_poly.type
_entity_poly.pdbx_seq_one_letter_code
_entity_poly.pdbx_strand_id
1 'polypeptide(L)'
;MRKFIVKILWMAAAAPGLLSGARLEAYDRISVLPAVEGRKEMQRPSAVAAAFGRVYVFDEDRQALLIYTDEGQLVRMTGKGGKESGAFSSVKGLSPGPDNTLYAADTGNSRVQIFDAEGQFLSAFGSAGKKPGQMRSPQGVAACPDGRVYVADTGNSRVQVFSPEGIFLFVFPSAGGDEAPESPGKITCDLSGMIHVLDSGRGRVVKYGPDGKYLGAAQLGADSFAVDDYGFLYTLKNKAGKVEEYGPKRNSLGEFGSAGKGAGQYNRPEDIAVAGGVIYVADTGNKRIQRIAVENAAKTDKLRPASTRATILVGRPDRRWQYTVSLLSPASENRLAGYLPQSSEVAIFGEGGVLAQRFGGKGEAAGRIGKASAVAYHAEHGFYVADAANNRVQRFNSFGSPAGVIGEKKGWGGRRADGILSSPGGVAVNDKTLYVADTGNSRVQVFNPEGAFLSEFSQIGSYALKEPTSLAWDEAGFLWVLDAKLQRLFKCEPSGSLADSWSPGEKGWPADWTLYAAAADGKGYVYLLDRERGRVHLVDRKGRWAGSFFSAGSGETELAEPSAVAFWDGRLAAADPGQKVVKAYPLRVSVPAPSGVRFTAEEGSVHLEWEAPESGWAAKVRVYRAASSAGPFELAAETDASSFDQADLKTRTTYFFRLSTLSTTGQEGPKSQAVPVYVPGSANRASIEISEVSIQDIFSSNYKSYAKNPLGRLWIANNTPDAYPNVKLSFALKGFMDFPTDVVLKSIPAGEKAEVPLTATLSNRVLEVTEDTPVQTEFKLTYYEQGQEKIQTLTKTVKVYSRNTIIWDHPERLVNFITPKEPSLLDFTRKIIFEGSKGLKGASLINANVLTAVRVWNALGVLGMQFLANPTSPYEKVSEDPTLPIDYAQFPTETLNRRSGQCDDIVALISTLLEGLTVPTVLLDYPGHLALMFGLGGGDPLEIGLPEDQMVRYEGQYWIPLEATLISSSFDEAHRQALYSYRKMEQLKQVAYVEVRKAWRDYEPATLQATDWTAPLPDFEKTRTRDHAVLKELVERRYGFLKSYYRRQIEKSPKNTRAMIQLGLVEAEADKNEAALEQFEKALKSEPGNPDALNNLGNLAFMSGDYAMAEDYYSKASGADPEDAGILLNRARAALKRKEPAAAREHLKKALELDPTQEIVVGALMKEAQP
;
A
#
# COMPACT_ATOMS: atom_id res chain seq x y z
N MET A 1 62.48 -14.26 -2.19
CA MET A 1 62.31 -15.41 -1.25
C MET A 1 60.85 -15.85 -1.36
N ARG A 2 60.50 -16.87 -2.17
CA ARG A 2 60.30 -18.31 -1.78
C ARG A 2 59.48 -18.44 -0.48
N LYS A 3 58.16 -18.70 -0.54
CA LYS A 3 57.42 -19.99 -0.69
C LYS A 3 57.52 -20.93 0.55
N PHE A 4 56.38 -21.28 1.18
CA PHE A 4 55.84 -22.63 1.52
C PHE A 4 54.71 -22.55 2.60
N ILE A 5 53.44 -22.93 2.30
CA ILE A 5 52.69 -24.17 2.69
C ILE A 5 51.88 -24.00 4.01
N VAL A 6 50.60 -24.42 4.22
CA VAL A 6 49.56 -25.15 3.48
C VAL A 6 48.17 -24.86 4.10
N LYS A 7 47.14 -25.02 3.28
CA LYS A 7 45.69 -24.96 3.54
C LYS A 7 45.13 -26.40 3.44
N ILE A 8 44.33 -26.90 4.38
CA ILE A 8 43.35 -28.01 4.22
C ILE A 8 42.31 -27.94 5.36
N LEU A 9 41.04 -27.79 5.00
CA LEU A 9 39.89 -28.64 5.38
C LEU A 9 38.60 -27.92 4.93
N TRP A 10 37.87 -28.52 3.99
CA TRP A 10 36.42 -28.74 4.00
C TRP A 10 36.11 -29.67 2.81
N MET A 11 35.52 -30.82 3.11
CA MET A 11 35.33 -31.95 2.21
C MET A 11 33.98 -31.91 1.49
N ALA A 12 34.05 -32.38 0.23
CA ALA A 12 33.08 -33.19 -0.50
C ALA A 12 31.78 -32.53 -1.01
N ALA A 13 31.90 -32.02 -2.24
CA ALA A 13 30.82 -31.92 -3.21
C ALA A 13 30.56 -33.29 -3.89
N ALA A 14 29.32 -33.42 -4.36
CA ALA A 14 28.70 -34.59 -4.96
C ALA A 14 29.41 -35.16 -6.21
N ALA A 15 29.29 -36.48 -6.36
CA ALA A 15 29.55 -37.20 -7.61
C ALA A 15 28.25 -37.34 -8.43
N PRO A 16 28.30 -37.29 -9.78
CA PRO A 16 27.19 -37.67 -10.64
C PRO A 16 27.34 -39.13 -11.12
N GLY A 17 26.27 -39.91 -11.11
CA GLY A 17 26.27 -41.28 -11.64
C GLY A 17 24.92 -41.97 -11.53
N LEU A 18 24.41 -42.42 -12.68
CA LEU A 18 23.09 -42.95 -13.00
C LEU A 18 22.57 -44.16 -12.19
N LEU A 19 21.23 -44.22 -12.12
CA LEU A 19 20.32 -45.38 -12.15
C LEU A 19 20.40 -46.43 -11.02
N SER A 20 19.41 -46.37 -10.12
CA SER A 20 18.38 -47.42 -9.93
C SER A 20 17.71 -47.26 -8.56
N GLY A 21 16.37 -47.34 -8.53
CA GLY A 21 15.59 -47.37 -7.29
C GLY A 21 14.53 -46.28 -7.24
N ALA A 22 13.42 -46.51 -7.94
CA ALA A 22 12.18 -45.77 -7.69
C ALA A 22 11.82 -45.88 -6.20
N ARG A 23 11.69 -44.73 -5.51
CA ARG A 23 11.05 -44.70 -4.21
C ARG A 23 9.56 -44.87 -4.42
N LEU A 24 9.04 -46.05 -4.06
CA LEU A 24 7.64 -46.45 -4.07
C LEU A 24 6.83 -45.88 -2.88
N GLU A 25 7.31 -44.81 -2.23
CA GLU A 25 6.75 -44.29 -0.96
C GLU A 25 5.85 -43.05 -1.13
N ALA A 26 5.58 -42.59 -2.35
CA ALA A 26 4.79 -41.35 -2.54
C ALA A 26 3.27 -41.54 -2.45
N TYR A 27 2.78 -42.78 -2.57
CA TYR A 27 1.34 -43.07 -2.62
C TYR A 27 0.92 -43.88 -1.40
N ASP A 28 -0.10 -43.42 -0.69
CA ASP A 28 -0.75 -44.23 0.34
C ASP A 28 -1.61 -45.31 -0.33
N ARG A 29 -2.30 -44.95 -1.43
CA ARG A 29 -3.14 -45.86 -2.20
C ARG A 29 -3.39 -45.37 -3.62
N ILE A 30 -3.28 -46.28 -4.60
CA ILE A 30 -3.80 -46.08 -5.96
C ILE A 30 -4.92 -47.08 -6.18
N SER A 31 -6.12 -46.58 -6.49
CA SER A 31 -7.30 -47.39 -6.76
C SER A 31 -7.76 -47.21 -8.20
N VAL A 32 -7.70 -48.28 -8.99
CA VAL A 32 -8.29 -48.30 -10.33
C VAL A 32 -9.81 -48.48 -10.17
N LEU A 33 -10.55 -47.43 -10.49
CA LEU A 33 -12.01 -47.41 -10.39
C LEU A 33 -12.64 -48.02 -11.65
N PRO A 34 -13.91 -48.47 -11.58
CA PRO A 34 -14.67 -48.89 -12.77
C PRO A 34 -14.63 -47.80 -13.84
N ALA A 35 -14.24 -48.19 -15.05
CA ALA A 35 -14.18 -47.30 -16.19
C ALA A 35 -15.58 -46.88 -16.64
N VAL A 36 -15.70 -45.69 -17.22
CA VAL A 36 -16.91 -45.29 -17.95
C VAL A 36 -16.84 -45.93 -19.33
N GLU A 37 -17.62 -46.98 -19.54
CA GLU A 37 -17.70 -47.71 -20.80
C GLU A 37 -18.98 -47.34 -21.54
N GLY A 38 -18.84 -46.69 -22.69
CA GLY A 38 -19.98 -46.37 -23.54
C GLY A 38 -20.28 -47.52 -24.49
N ARG A 39 -20.67 -48.71 -23.97
CA ARG A 39 -20.81 -50.02 -24.68
C ARG A 39 -21.00 -49.94 -26.21
N LYS A 40 -21.88 -49.05 -26.72
CA LYS A 40 -22.03 -48.73 -28.16
C LYS A 40 -21.90 -47.23 -28.50
N GLU A 41 -21.99 -46.36 -27.52
CA GLU A 41 -22.09 -44.92 -27.64
C GLU A 41 -20.71 -44.25 -27.74
N MET A 42 -19.68 -44.78 -27.09
CA MET A 42 -18.32 -44.25 -27.13
C MET A 42 -17.47 -45.03 -28.14
N GLN A 43 -16.99 -44.36 -29.20
CA GLN A 43 -16.23 -44.92 -30.30
C GLN A 43 -14.80 -44.41 -30.34
N ARG A 44 -14.59 -43.11 -30.16
CA ARG A 44 -13.27 -42.45 -30.20
C ARG A 44 -13.24 -41.26 -29.23
N PRO A 45 -13.17 -41.51 -27.90
CA PRO A 45 -13.14 -40.46 -26.90
C PRO A 45 -11.82 -39.68 -26.99
N SER A 46 -11.86 -38.43 -27.47
CA SER A 46 -10.64 -37.64 -27.75
C SER A 46 -10.38 -36.52 -26.75
N ALA A 47 -11.40 -36.07 -26.01
CA ALA A 47 -11.28 -35.06 -24.95
C ALA A 47 -12.16 -35.44 -23.77
N VAL A 48 -11.69 -35.15 -22.55
CA VAL A 48 -12.42 -35.47 -21.31
C VAL A 48 -12.38 -34.31 -20.32
N ALA A 49 -13.49 -34.10 -19.63
CA ALA A 49 -13.60 -33.24 -18.46
C ALA A 49 -14.54 -33.87 -17.43
N ALA A 50 -14.37 -33.55 -16.15
CA ALA A 50 -15.25 -34.01 -15.09
C ALA A 50 -15.57 -32.85 -14.14
N ALA A 51 -16.85 -32.59 -13.91
CA ALA A 51 -17.36 -31.54 -13.03
C ALA A 51 -18.86 -31.72 -12.83
N PHE A 52 -19.44 -31.03 -11.84
CA PHE A 52 -20.90 -30.99 -11.64
C PHE A 52 -21.55 -32.38 -11.45
N GLY A 53 -20.80 -33.36 -10.93
CA GLY A 53 -21.26 -34.75 -10.81
C GLY A 53 -21.45 -35.47 -12.15
N ARG A 54 -20.72 -35.03 -13.18
CA ARG A 54 -20.76 -35.52 -14.56
C ARG A 54 -19.36 -35.75 -15.11
N VAL A 55 -19.28 -36.68 -16.05
CA VAL A 55 -18.11 -36.90 -16.92
C VAL A 55 -18.49 -36.53 -18.35
N TYR A 56 -17.82 -35.50 -18.88
CA TYR A 56 -18.00 -34.99 -20.23
C TYR A 56 -16.94 -35.58 -21.15
N VAL A 57 -17.36 -36.16 -22.26
CA VAL A 57 -16.49 -36.83 -23.21
C VAL A 57 -16.84 -36.35 -24.60
N PHE A 58 -15.88 -35.79 -25.33
CA PHE A 58 -16.07 -35.56 -26.75
C PHE A 58 -15.69 -36.83 -27.51
N ASP A 59 -16.62 -37.32 -28.31
CA ASP A 59 -16.39 -38.45 -29.21
C ASP A 59 -16.13 -37.94 -30.64
N GLU A 60 -14.93 -38.20 -31.14
CA GLU A 60 -14.45 -37.65 -32.39
C GLU A 60 -15.05 -38.34 -33.61
N ASP A 61 -15.35 -39.64 -33.55
CA ASP A 61 -15.98 -40.32 -34.69
C ASP A 61 -17.46 -39.94 -34.80
N ARG A 62 -18.13 -39.69 -33.67
CA ARG A 62 -19.51 -39.19 -33.65
C ARG A 62 -19.64 -37.69 -33.86
N GLN A 63 -18.57 -36.92 -33.62
CA GLN A 63 -18.61 -35.46 -33.53
C GLN A 63 -19.68 -34.99 -32.53
N ALA A 64 -19.71 -35.61 -31.35
CA ALA A 64 -20.74 -35.39 -30.35
C ALA A 64 -20.14 -35.35 -28.93
N LEU A 65 -20.77 -34.53 -28.07
CA LEU A 65 -20.50 -34.49 -26.64
C LEU A 65 -21.38 -35.52 -25.94
N LEU A 66 -20.74 -36.47 -25.25
CA LEU A 66 -21.35 -37.50 -24.42
C LEU A 66 -21.20 -37.10 -22.94
N ILE A 67 -22.31 -37.12 -22.19
CA ILE A 67 -22.36 -36.73 -20.79
C ILE A 67 -22.78 -37.93 -19.97
N TYR A 68 -21.94 -38.36 -19.05
CA TYR A 68 -22.17 -39.50 -18.17
C TYR A 68 -22.32 -39.05 -16.71
N THR A 69 -22.94 -39.88 -15.88
CA THR A 69 -22.84 -39.79 -14.42
C THR A 69 -21.45 -40.26 -13.96
N ASP A 70 -21.11 -40.00 -12.70
CA ASP A 70 -19.84 -40.49 -12.12
C ASP A 70 -19.80 -42.02 -12.00
N GLU A 71 -20.95 -42.69 -12.03
CA GLU A 71 -21.08 -44.15 -12.09
C GLU A 71 -20.98 -44.71 -13.52
N GLY A 72 -20.86 -43.83 -14.52
CA GLY A 72 -20.68 -44.20 -15.92
C GLY A 72 -21.97 -44.45 -16.70
N GLN A 73 -23.12 -43.98 -16.21
CA GLN A 73 -24.38 -44.05 -16.96
C GLN A 73 -24.49 -42.87 -17.92
N LEU A 74 -24.84 -43.12 -19.19
CA LEU A 74 -25.03 -42.03 -20.16
C LEU A 74 -26.29 -41.22 -19.80
N VAL A 75 -26.11 -39.94 -19.54
CA VAL A 75 -27.18 -38.97 -19.26
C VAL A 75 -27.67 -38.33 -20.55
N ARG A 76 -26.75 -37.87 -21.41
CA ARG A 76 -27.08 -37.15 -22.64
C ARG A 76 -26.01 -37.32 -23.70
N MET A 77 -26.44 -37.30 -24.96
CA MET A 77 -25.59 -37.07 -26.12
C MET A 77 -26.12 -35.84 -26.87
N THR A 78 -25.22 -34.94 -27.28
CA THR A 78 -25.57 -33.69 -27.95
C THR A 78 -24.53 -33.31 -29.01
N GLY A 79 -24.99 -32.60 -30.04
CA GLY A 79 -24.17 -32.19 -31.19
C GLY A 79 -24.07 -33.22 -32.31
N LYS A 80 -23.52 -32.75 -33.43
CA LYS A 80 -23.26 -33.50 -34.67
C LYS A 80 -22.12 -32.83 -35.43
N GLY A 81 -21.56 -33.50 -36.44
CA GLY A 81 -20.58 -32.89 -37.34
C GLY A 81 -21.17 -31.73 -38.15
N GLY A 82 -20.51 -30.57 -38.17
CA GLY A 82 -20.97 -29.39 -38.91
C GLY A 82 -20.27 -28.08 -38.54
N LYS A 83 -20.74 -26.96 -39.12
CA LYS A 83 -20.21 -25.60 -38.91
C LYS A 83 -21.19 -24.68 -38.20
N GLU A 84 -22.47 -25.02 -38.22
CA GLU A 84 -23.54 -24.32 -37.53
C GLU A 84 -23.36 -24.34 -36.01
N SER A 85 -24.02 -23.41 -35.31
CA SER A 85 -24.03 -23.36 -33.84
C SER A 85 -24.51 -24.68 -33.23
N GLY A 86 -23.80 -25.21 -32.23
CA GLY A 86 -24.10 -26.51 -31.62
C GLY A 86 -23.63 -27.74 -32.43
N ALA A 87 -23.11 -27.56 -33.65
CA ALA A 87 -22.39 -28.60 -34.39
C ALA A 87 -20.88 -28.48 -34.16
N PHE A 88 -20.15 -29.58 -34.35
CA PHE A 88 -18.74 -29.69 -34.01
C PHE A 88 -17.87 -30.06 -35.21
N SER A 89 -16.60 -29.66 -35.16
CA SER A 89 -15.55 -30.11 -36.05
C SER A 89 -14.25 -30.32 -35.26
N SER A 90 -13.98 -31.56 -34.87
CA SER A 90 -12.75 -31.99 -34.20
C SER A 90 -12.44 -31.22 -32.90
N VAL A 91 -13.31 -31.34 -31.89
CA VAL A 91 -13.04 -30.74 -30.57
C VAL A 91 -11.86 -31.43 -29.91
N LYS A 92 -10.89 -30.64 -29.43
CA LYS A 92 -9.66 -31.15 -28.77
C LYS A 92 -9.54 -30.80 -27.29
N GLY A 93 -10.33 -29.85 -26.81
CA GLY A 93 -10.29 -29.41 -25.41
C GLY A 93 -11.69 -29.22 -24.85
N LEU A 94 -11.91 -29.74 -23.64
CA LEU A 94 -13.09 -29.48 -22.82
C LEU A 94 -12.64 -28.85 -21.50
N SER A 95 -13.37 -27.84 -21.02
CA SER A 95 -13.12 -27.23 -19.72
C SER A 95 -14.42 -26.80 -19.04
N PRO A 96 -14.67 -27.27 -17.81
CA PRO A 96 -15.78 -26.77 -17.01
C PRO A 96 -15.43 -25.39 -16.43
N GLY A 97 -16.41 -24.49 -16.40
CA GLY A 97 -16.30 -23.15 -15.82
C GLY A 97 -16.90 -23.04 -14.42
N PRO A 98 -16.57 -21.97 -13.66
CA PRO A 98 -17.07 -21.76 -12.30
C PRO A 98 -18.58 -21.44 -12.22
N ASP A 99 -19.23 -21.12 -13.35
CA ASP A 99 -20.65 -20.76 -13.47
C ASP A 99 -21.52 -21.89 -14.04
N ASN A 100 -21.16 -23.14 -13.79
CA ASN A 100 -21.83 -24.36 -14.31
C ASN A 100 -21.90 -24.41 -15.85
N THR A 101 -20.92 -23.80 -16.52
CA THR A 101 -20.78 -23.87 -17.98
C THR A 101 -19.71 -24.89 -18.37
N LEU A 102 -19.79 -25.38 -19.61
CA LEU A 102 -18.78 -26.22 -20.25
C LEU A 102 -18.30 -25.57 -21.54
N TYR A 103 -17.00 -25.36 -21.65
CA TYR A 103 -16.35 -24.80 -22.82
C TYR A 103 -15.74 -25.91 -23.67
N ALA A 104 -15.94 -25.84 -24.99
CA ALA A 104 -15.37 -26.76 -25.96
C ALA A 104 -14.55 -26.02 -27.01
N ALA A 105 -13.26 -26.36 -27.13
CA ALA A 105 -12.39 -25.86 -28.19
C ALA A 105 -12.68 -26.61 -29.49
N ASP A 106 -13.55 -26.04 -30.32
CA ASP A 106 -14.00 -26.56 -31.61
C ASP A 106 -12.95 -26.26 -32.69
N THR A 107 -11.87 -27.03 -32.66
CA THR A 107 -10.61 -26.76 -33.36
C THR A 107 -10.80 -26.58 -34.87
N GLY A 108 -11.58 -27.44 -35.50
CA GLY A 108 -11.85 -27.40 -36.95
C GLY A 108 -12.67 -26.18 -37.38
N ASN A 109 -13.51 -25.64 -36.49
CA ASN A 109 -14.31 -24.45 -36.74
C ASN A 109 -13.67 -23.15 -36.24
N SER A 110 -12.47 -23.21 -35.64
CA SER A 110 -11.73 -22.03 -35.16
C SER A 110 -12.51 -21.16 -34.16
N ARG A 111 -13.24 -21.82 -33.26
CA ARG A 111 -14.10 -21.19 -32.25
C ARG A 111 -14.06 -21.96 -30.93
N VAL A 112 -14.54 -21.31 -29.88
CA VAL A 112 -14.92 -21.95 -28.62
C VAL A 112 -16.44 -21.92 -28.51
N GLN A 113 -17.02 -23.06 -28.16
CA GLN A 113 -18.45 -23.20 -27.89
C GLN A 113 -18.70 -23.32 -26.39
N ILE A 114 -19.82 -22.77 -25.93
CA ILE A 114 -20.21 -22.69 -24.52
C ILE A 114 -21.53 -23.46 -24.37
N PHE A 115 -21.56 -24.37 -23.40
CA PHE A 115 -22.72 -25.18 -23.03
C PHE A 115 -23.06 -24.98 -21.55
N ASP A 116 -24.29 -25.29 -21.15
CA ASP A 116 -24.59 -25.52 -19.73
C ASP A 116 -24.08 -26.90 -19.27
N ALA A 117 -24.16 -27.18 -17.96
CA ALA A 117 -23.79 -28.47 -17.39
C ALA A 117 -24.63 -29.64 -17.94
N GLU A 118 -25.83 -29.37 -18.46
CA GLU A 118 -26.72 -30.34 -19.06
C GLU A 118 -26.46 -30.56 -20.56
N GLY A 119 -25.44 -29.92 -21.14
CA GLY A 119 -25.05 -30.05 -22.54
C GLY A 119 -25.92 -29.28 -23.55
N GLN A 120 -26.70 -28.31 -23.11
CA GLN A 120 -27.40 -27.39 -24.01
C GLN A 120 -26.43 -26.33 -24.52
N PHE A 121 -26.45 -26.08 -25.82
CA PHE A 121 -25.64 -25.03 -26.43
C PHE A 121 -26.16 -23.66 -25.99
N LEU A 122 -25.28 -22.83 -25.43
CA LEU A 122 -25.59 -21.47 -24.99
C LEU A 122 -25.12 -20.44 -26.03
N SER A 123 -23.83 -20.47 -26.38
CA SER A 123 -23.25 -19.54 -27.36
C SER A 123 -21.90 -20.02 -27.87
N ALA A 124 -21.30 -19.26 -28.80
CA ALA A 124 -19.94 -19.48 -29.28
C ALA A 124 -19.24 -18.14 -29.51
N PHE A 125 -17.91 -18.17 -29.49
CA PHE A 125 -17.06 -17.03 -29.81
C PHE A 125 -15.80 -17.46 -30.55
N GLY A 126 -15.18 -16.50 -31.24
CA GLY A 126 -14.06 -16.75 -32.14
C GLY A 126 -14.47 -16.95 -33.58
N SER A 127 -13.55 -16.61 -34.47
CA SER A 127 -13.66 -16.84 -35.91
C SER A 127 -12.26 -17.11 -36.49
N ALA A 128 -12.20 -17.71 -37.67
CA ALA A 128 -10.93 -18.01 -38.33
C ALA A 128 -10.12 -16.72 -38.62
N GLY A 129 -8.86 -16.66 -38.18
CA GLY A 129 -7.97 -15.56 -38.50
C GLY A 129 -6.80 -15.37 -37.54
N LYS A 130 -6.16 -14.20 -37.60
CA LYS A 130 -4.95 -13.84 -36.83
C LYS A 130 -5.12 -12.62 -35.93
N LYS A 131 -6.18 -11.83 -36.14
CA LYS A 131 -6.44 -10.63 -35.32
C LYS A 131 -6.80 -11.03 -33.88
N PRO A 132 -6.67 -10.13 -32.90
CA PRO A 132 -7.25 -10.35 -31.57
C PRO A 132 -8.72 -10.79 -31.65
N GLY A 133 -9.10 -11.81 -30.88
CA GLY A 133 -10.44 -12.40 -30.91
C GLY A 133 -10.66 -13.43 -32.04
N GLN A 134 -9.84 -13.44 -33.08
CA GLN A 134 -9.81 -14.49 -34.10
C GLN A 134 -8.84 -15.60 -33.69
N MET A 135 -9.10 -16.82 -34.10
CA MET A 135 -8.31 -18.00 -33.77
C MET A 135 -8.03 -18.85 -35.00
N ARG A 136 -7.02 -19.72 -34.91
CA ARG A 136 -6.69 -20.71 -35.90
C ARG A 136 -6.36 -22.02 -35.21
N SER A 137 -7.24 -23.01 -35.40
CA SER A 137 -7.07 -24.35 -34.82
C SER A 137 -6.83 -24.33 -33.30
N PRO A 138 -7.72 -23.73 -32.49
CA PRO A 138 -7.56 -23.72 -31.04
C PRO A 138 -7.68 -25.15 -30.50
N GLN A 139 -6.66 -25.66 -29.80
CA GLN A 139 -6.65 -27.04 -29.30
C GLN A 139 -7.02 -27.16 -27.82
N GLY A 140 -6.78 -26.13 -27.03
CA GLY A 140 -7.03 -26.14 -25.59
C GLY A 140 -7.85 -24.93 -25.14
N VAL A 141 -8.70 -25.15 -24.13
CA VAL A 141 -9.48 -24.12 -23.44
C VAL A 141 -9.43 -24.38 -21.93
N ALA A 142 -9.33 -23.33 -21.13
CA ALA A 142 -9.38 -23.38 -19.67
C ALA A 142 -10.23 -22.22 -19.15
N ALA A 143 -11.34 -22.52 -18.48
CA ALA A 143 -12.13 -21.56 -17.73
C ALA A 143 -11.66 -21.57 -16.26
N CYS A 144 -11.20 -20.43 -15.76
CA CYS A 144 -10.51 -20.36 -14.49
C CYS A 144 -11.37 -19.77 -13.36
N PRO A 145 -10.96 -19.95 -12.09
CA PRO A 145 -11.73 -19.46 -10.94
C PRO A 145 -11.96 -17.94 -10.92
N ASP A 146 -11.13 -17.16 -11.62
CA ASP A 146 -11.29 -15.70 -11.81
C ASP A 146 -12.37 -15.35 -12.84
N GLY A 147 -12.99 -16.35 -13.47
CA GLY A 147 -13.99 -16.21 -14.53
C GLY A 147 -13.40 -15.98 -15.93
N ARG A 148 -12.08 -15.89 -16.09
CA ARG A 148 -11.47 -15.73 -17.42
C ARG A 148 -11.39 -17.07 -18.15
N VAL A 149 -11.47 -17.00 -19.47
CA VAL A 149 -11.36 -18.15 -20.38
C VAL A 149 -10.09 -18.01 -21.20
N TYR A 150 -9.15 -18.93 -20.99
CA TYR A 150 -7.85 -18.96 -21.66
C TYR A 150 -7.90 -19.98 -22.80
N VAL A 151 -7.47 -19.59 -23.99
CA VAL A 151 -7.55 -20.41 -25.19
C VAL A 151 -6.17 -20.52 -25.82
N ALA A 152 -5.70 -21.76 -26.00
CA ALA A 152 -4.50 -22.07 -26.74
C ALA A 152 -4.80 -22.00 -28.24
N ASP A 153 -4.44 -20.87 -28.86
CA ASP A 153 -4.61 -20.59 -30.28
C ASP A 153 -3.42 -21.17 -31.06
N THR A 154 -3.37 -22.49 -31.12
CA THR A 154 -2.21 -23.29 -31.54
C THR A 154 -1.70 -22.90 -32.93
N GLY A 155 -2.58 -22.70 -33.90
CA GLY A 155 -2.21 -22.36 -35.27
C GLY A 155 -1.63 -20.95 -35.43
N ASN A 156 -1.75 -20.10 -34.41
CA ASN A 156 -1.16 -18.78 -34.34
C ASN A 156 -0.07 -18.66 -33.24
N SER A 157 0.34 -19.77 -32.61
CA SER A 157 1.40 -19.82 -31.59
C SER A 157 1.21 -18.81 -30.44
N ARG A 158 -0.01 -18.72 -29.91
CA ARG A 158 -0.34 -17.78 -28.81
C ARG A 158 -1.41 -18.31 -27.88
N VAL A 159 -1.52 -17.69 -26.70
CA VAL A 159 -2.64 -17.89 -25.77
C VAL A 159 -3.45 -16.61 -25.71
N GLN A 160 -4.74 -16.71 -26.01
CA GLN A 160 -5.70 -15.60 -25.93
C GLN A 160 -6.60 -15.75 -24.71
N VAL A 161 -7.01 -14.63 -24.13
CA VAL A 161 -7.82 -14.57 -22.92
C VAL A 161 -9.13 -13.85 -23.23
N PHE A 162 -10.23 -14.41 -22.75
CA PHE A 162 -11.60 -13.97 -23.00
C PHE A 162 -12.40 -13.85 -21.70
N SER A 163 -13.46 -13.06 -21.71
CA SER A 163 -14.49 -13.10 -20.66
C SER A 163 -15.31 -14.41 -20.76
N PRO A 164 -16.12 -14.78 -19.74
CA PRO A 164 -16.98 -15.96 -19.80
C PRO A 164 -17.89 -15.98 -21.03
N GLU A 165 -18.31 -14.80 -21.52
CA GLU A 165 -19.22 -14.68 -22.64
C GLU A 165 -18.53 -14.53 -24.00
N GLY A 166 -17.19 -14.65 -24.02
CA GLY A 166 -16.37 -14.66 -25.22
C GLY A 166 -15.89 -13.31 -25.72
N ILE A 167 -15.91 -12.27 -24.88
CA ILE A 167 -15.31 -10.97 -25.25
C ILE A 167 -13.80 -11.06 -25.10
N PHE A 168 -13.07 -10.68 -26.15
CA PHE A 168 -11.61 -10.67 -26.10
C PHE A 168 -11.11 -9.72 -25.01
N LEU A 169 -10.16 -10.20 -24.19
CA LEU A 169 -9.55 -9.41 -23.12
C LEU A 169 -8.13 -9.00 -23.52
N PHE A 170 -7.23 -9.97 -23.65
CA PHE A 170 -5.82 -9.77 -24.01
C PHE A 170 -5.18 -11.06 -24.52
N VAL A 171 -3.93 -10.97 -24.94
CA VAL A 171 -3.09 -12.10 -25.36
C VAL A 171 -1.86 -12.15 -24.47
N PHE A 172 -1.35 -13.33 -24.16
CA PHE A 172 -0.06 -13.44 -23.48
C PHE A 172 1.05 -12.84 -24.35
N PRO A 173 2.13 -12.30 -23.74
CA PRO A 173 3.25 -11.75 -24.49
C PRO A 173 3.76 -12.73 -25.55
N SER A 174 3.87 -12.27 -26.80
CA SER A 174 4.29 -13.05 -27.96
C SER A 174 5.73 -12.79 -28.39
N ALA A 175 6.56 -12.20 -27.51
CA ALA A 175 7.94 -11.89 -27.82
C ALA A 175 8.71 -13.20 -28.05
N GLY A 176 9.38 -13.34 -29.20
CA GLY A 176 10.16 -14.52 -29.52
C GLY A 176 11.20 -14.81 -28.43
N GLY A 177 11.23 -16.04 -27.91
CA GLY A 177 12.11 -16.42 -26.81
C GLY A 177 11.55 -17.60 -26.01
N ASP A 178 12.09 -17.84 -24.81
CA ASP A 178 11.66 -18.91 -23.91
C ASP A 178 10.30 -18.65 -23.25
N GLU A 179 9.82 -17.40 -23.24
CA GLU A 179 8.57 -17.00 -22.58
C GLU A 179 7.33 -17.35 -23.39
N ALA A 180 7.39 -17.31 -24.72
CA ALA A 180 6.27 -17.59 -25.60
C ALA A 180 6.18 -19.10 -25.93
N PRO A 181 4.98 -19.70 -25.96
CA PRO A 181 4.81 -21.08 -26.40
C PRO A 181 4.88 -21.16 -27.93
N GLU A 182 5.60 -22.15 -28.45
CA GLU A 182 5.76 -22.35 -29.89
C GLU A 182 4.52 -23.03 -30.50
N SER A 183 4.00 -24.03 -29.82
CA SER A 183 2.77 -24.73 -30.21
C SER A 183 1.94 -25.02 -28.96
N PRO A 184 1.18 -24.03 -28.45
CA PRO A 184 0.38 -24.21 -27.25
C PRO A 184 -0.76 -25.20 -27.52
N GLY A 185 -0.83 -26.28 -26.74
CA GLY A 185 -1.84 -27.34 -26.82
C GLY A 185 -2.79 -27.33 -25.63
N LYS A 186 -2.79 -28.41 -24.82
CA LYS A 186 -3.58 -28.49 -23.58
C LYS A 186 -3.26 -27.29 -22.68
N ILE A 187 -4.29 -26.68 -22.10
CA ILE A 187 -4.20 -25.58 -21.15
C ILE A 187 -5.12 -25.90 -19.97
N THR A 188 -4.68 -25.55 -18.76
CA THR A 188 -5.48 -25.68 -17.53
C THR A 188 -5.05 -24.63 -16.53
N CYS A 189 -5.83 -24.42 -15.48
CA CYS A 189 -5.47 -23.57 -14.36
C CYS A 189 -5.71 -24.27 -13.03
N ASP A 190 -4.90 -23.90 -12.05
CA ASP A 190 -5.08 -24.38 -10.70
C ASP A 190 -6.03 -23.48 -9.90
N LEU A 191 -6.40 -23.92 -8.70
CA LEU A 191 -7.33 -23.19 -7.82
C LEU A 191 -6.77 -21.82 -7.37
N SER A 192 -5.45 -21.59 -7.50
CA SER A 192 -4.84 -20.28 -7.26
C SER A 192 -4.94 -19.31 -8.44
N GLY A 193 -5.38 -19.78 -9.61
CA GLY A 193 -5.49 -18.99 -10.83
C GLY A 193 -4.23 -18.99 -11.68
N MET A 194 -3.27 -19.89 -11.42
CA MET A 194 -2.06 -20.00 -12.23
C MET A 194 -2.33 -20.83 -13.47
N ILE A 195 -1.85 -20.36 -14.61
CA ILE A 195 -2.15 -20.94 -15.91
C ILE A 195 -1.01 -21.85 -16.34
N HIS A 196 -1.34 -23.05 -16.77
CA HIS A 196 -0.41 -24.07 -17.22
C HIS A 196 -0.70 -24.38 -18.68
N VAL A 197 0.32 -24.34 -19.53
CA VAL A 197 0.18 -24.50 -20.98
C VAL A 197 1.18 -25.54 -21.46
N LEU A 198 0.69 -26.58 -22.12
CA LEU A 198 1.55 -27.53 -22.82
C LEU A 198 2.10 -26.84 -24.08
N ASP A 199 3.41 -26.68 -24.15
CA ASP A 199 4.11 -26.19 -25.34
C ASP A 199 4.67 -27.40 -26.09
N SER A 200 3.82 -28.01 -26.93
CA SER A 200 4.11 -29.27 -27.61
C SER A 200 5.29 -29.16 -28.58
N GLY A 201 5.53 -27.97 -29.14
CA GLY A 201 6.68 -27.72 -30.04
C GLY A 201 8.03 -27.90 -29.32
N ARG A 202 8.06 -27.64 -28.01
CA ARG A 202 9.27 -27.71 -27.18
C ARG A 202 9.22 -28.81 -26.12
N GLY A 203 8.13 -29.58 -26.02
CA GLY A 203 8.00 -30.72 -25.11
C GLY A 203 7.95 -30.35 -23.62
N ARG A 204 7.51 -29.12 -23.30
CA ARG A 204 7.52 -28.55 -21.95
C ARG A 204 6.14 -28.09 -21.51
N VAL A 205 5.92 -27.99 -20.20
CA VAL A 205 4.75 -27.32 -19.62
C VAL A 205 5.19 -25.97 -19.07
N VAL A 206 4.59 -24.89 -19.59
CA VAL A 206 4.87 -23.51 -19.21
C VAL A 206 3.86 -23.04 -18.18
N LYS A 207 4.31 -22.26 -17.19
CA LYS A 207 3.50 -21.66 -16.14
C LYS A 207 3.44 -20.15 -16.30
N TYR A 208 2.24 -19.58 -16.26
CA TYR A 208 1.98 -18.14 -16.30
C TYR A 208 1.14 -17.70 -15.09
N GLY A 209 1.26 -16.43 -14.72
CA GLY A 209 0.31 -15.76 -13.85
C GLY A 209 -1.02 -15.46 -14.58
N PRO A 210 -2.09 -15.11 -13.85
CA PRO A 210 -3.39 -14.75 -14.44
C PRO A 210 -3.34 -13.46 -15.28
N ASP A 211 -2.27 -12.66 -15.14
CA ASP A 211 -1.96 -11.48 -15.96
C ASP A 211 -1.21 -11.82 -17.26
N GLY A 212 -0.90 -13.10 -17.48
CA GLY A 212 -0.10 -13.57 -18.62
C GLY A 212 1.41 -13.42 -18.45
N LYS A 213 1.89 -13.04 -17.25
CA LYS A 213 3.32 -12.99 -16.97
C LYS A 213 3.91 -14.40 -16.95
N TYR A 214 5.00 -14.63 -17.67
CA TYR A 214 5.74 -15.90 -17.65
C TYR A 214 6.41 -16.12 -16.28
N LEU A 215 6.27 -17.33 -15.73
CA LEU A 215 6.80 -17.69 -14.40
C LEU A 215 7.76 -18.88 -14.42
N GLY A 216 7.93 -19.53 -15.58
CA GLY A 216 8.85 -20.66 -15.75
C GLY A 216 8.26 -21.79 -16.58
N ALA A 217 9.10 -22.77 -16.92
CA ALA A 217 8.68 -23.96 -17.66
C ALA A 217 9.40 -25.22 -17.13
N ALA A 218 8.78 -26.38 -17.29
CA ALA A 218 9.35 -27.67 -16.92
C ALA A 218 9.35 -28.64 -18.11
N GLN A 219 10.48 -29.30 -18.37
CA GLN A 219 10.63 -30.29 -19.44
C GLN A 219 10.05 -31.65 -18.98
N LEU A 220 8.75 -31.85 -19.20
CA LEU A 220 8.05 -33.04 -18.70
C LEU A 220 7.77 -34.09 -19.79
N GLY A 221 7.92 -33.74 -21.08
CA GLY A 221 7.68 -34.67 -22.19
C GLY A 221 6.26 -35.24 -22.22
N ALA A 222 5.27 -34.42 -21.87
CA ALA A 222 3.86 -34.81 -21.77
C ALA A 222 3.12 -34.65 -23.12
N ASP A 223 2.19 -35.56 -23.42
CA ASP A 223 1.29 -35.43 -24.57
C ASP A 223 -0.03 -34.73 -24.17
N SER A 224 -0.48 -34.92 -22.92
CA SER A 224 -1.54 -34.13 -22.26
C SER A 224 -1.24 -34.05 -20.75
N PHE A 225 -1.94 -33.18 -20.03
CA PHE A 225 -1.78 -33.08 -18.58
C PHE A 225 -3.02 -32.49 -17.89
N ALA A 226 -3.11 -32.71 -16.58
CA ALA A 226 -4.12 -32.11 -15.70
C ALA A 226 -3.46 -31.58 -14.42
N VAL A 227 -4.10 -30.61 -13.76
CA VAL A 227 -3.66 -30.06 -12.47
C VAL A 227 -4.83 -30.11 -11.51
N ASP A 228 -4.59 -30.54 -10.28
CA ASP A 228 -5.63 -30.63 -9.26
C ASP A 228 -5.70 -29.38 -8.35
N ASP A 229 -6.70 -29.37 -7.48
CA ASP A 229 -6.93 -28.27 -6.52
C ASP A 229 -5.78 -28.06 -5.52
N TYR A 230 -4.84 -29.00 -5.42
CA TYR A 230 -3.67 -28.95 -4.53
C TYR A 230 -2.40 -28.50 -5.27
N GLY A 231 -2.47 -28.28 -6.59
CA GLY A 231 -1.36 -27.88 -7.44
C GLY A 231 -0.49 -29.04 -7.95
N PHE A 232 -0.92 -30.28 -7.72
CA PHE A 232 -0.26 -31.46 -8.24
C PHE A 232 -0.58 -31.61 -9.72
N LEU A 233 0.43 -31.97 -10.50
CA LEU A 233 0.35 -32.04 -11.94
C LEU A 233 0.49 -33.49 -12.40
N TYR A 234 -0.43 -33.91 -13.26
CA TYR A 234 -0.52 -35.26 -13.81
C TYR A 234 -0.22 -35.21 -15.29
N THR A 235 0.92 -35.74 -15.73
CA THR A 235 1.25 -35.82 -17.16
C THR A 235 0.84 -37.17 -17.72
N LEU A 236 0.27 -37.15 -18.92
CA LEU A 236 -0.03 -38.34 -19.70
C LEU A 236 1.03 -38.50 -20.79
N LYS A 237 1.66 -39.67 -20.84
CA LYS A 237 2.63 -40.08 -21.85
C LYS A 237 2.01 -41.18 -22.71
N ASN A 238 1.45 -40.79 -23.87
CA ASN A 238 0.57 -41.61 -24.68
C ASN A 238 1.26 -42.89 -25.18
N LYS A 239 2.50 -42.77 -25.65
CA LYS A 239 3.27 -43.91 -26.18
C LYS A 239 3.67 -44.91 -25.11
N ALA A 240 3.95 -44.44 -23.89
CA ALA A 240 4.33 -45.30 -22.77
C ALA A 240 3.11 -45.92 -22.07
N GLY A 241 1.91 -45.36 -22.27
CA GLY A 241 0.73 -45.72 -21.49
C GLY A 241 0.97 -45.44 -20.00
N LYS A 242 1.53 -44.27 -19.68
CA LYS A 242 1.92 -43.89 -18.32
C LYS A 242 1.32 -42.55 -17.93
N VAL A 243 0.90 -42.46 -16.68
CA VAL A 243 0.61 -41.19 -16.00
C VAL A 243 1.68 -40.96 -14.95
N GLU A 244 2.29 -39.78 -14.95
CA GLU A 244 3.30 -39.39 -13.96
C GLU A 244 2.79 -38.23 -13.13
N GLU A 245 2.91 -38.34 -11.81
CA GLU A 245 2.50 -37.30 -10.86
C GLU A 245 3.70 -36.47 -10.43
N TYR A 246 3.52 -35.16 -10.45
CA TYR A 246 4.48 -34.18 -9.97
C TYR A 246 3.86 -33.35 -8.85
N GLY A 247 4.64 -33.12 -7.80
CA GLY A 247 4.26 -32.20 -6.74
C GLY A 247 4.16 -30.74 -7.23
N PRO A 248 3.64 -29.82 -6.39
CA PRO A 248 3.53 -28.40 -6.73
C PRO A 248 4.88 -27.75 -7.10
N LYS A 249 5.99 -28.28 -6.58
CA LYS A 249 7.37 -27.87 -6.90
C LYS A 249 7.97 -28.56 -8.13
N ARG A 250 7.17 -29.31 -8.89
CA ARG A 250 7.57 -30.06 -10.11
C ARG A 250 8.59 -31.18 -9.87
N ASN A 251 8.74 -31.65 -8.65
CA ASN A 251 9.43 -32.90 -8.37
C ASN A 251 8.53 -34.08 -8.74
N SER A 252 9.07 -35.06 -9.48
CA SER A 252 8.36 -36.31 -9.78
C SER A 252 8.12 -37.09 -8.49
N LEU A 253 6.90 -37.57 -8.29
CA LEU A 253 6.47 -38.34 -7.12
C LEU A 253 6.30 -39.81 -7.45
N GLY A 254 5.91 -40.12 -8.68
CA GLY A 254 5.77 -41.50 -9.14
C GLY A 254 5.03 -41.58 -10.46
N GLU A 255 4.98 -42.80 -11.00
CA GLU A 255 4.27 -43.11 -12.23
C GLU A 255 3.39 -44.35 -12.07
N PHE A 256 2.27 -44.38 -12.77
CA PHE A 256 1.35 -45.51 -12.81
C PHE A 256 0.73 -45.71 -14.19
N GLY A 257 0.16 -46.89 -14.40
CA GLY A 257 -0.35 -47.35 -15.68
C GLY A 257 0.69 -48.10 -16.52
N SER A 258 0.21 -48.75 -17.57
CA SER A 258 1.04 -49.40 -18.59
C SER A 258 0.29 -49.52 -19.92
N ALA A 259 0.97 -49.85 -21.01
CA ALA A 259 0.32 -50.11 -22.29
C ALA A 259 -0.53 -51.40 -22.23
N GLY A 260 -1.76 -51.38 -22.74
CA GLY A 260 -2.62 -52.56 -22.82
C GLY A 260 -4.11 -52.26 -22.78
N LYS A 261 -4.92 -53.29 -22.50
CA LYS A 261 -6.39 -53.24 -22.52
C LYS A 261 -7.05 -53.52 -21.16
N GLY A 262 -6.29 -54.00 -20.18
CA GLY A 262 -6.78 -54.32 -18.84
C GLY A 262 -7.07 -53.08 -17.97
N ALA A 263 -7.61 -53.28 -16.77
CA ALA A 263 -7.84 -52.20 -15.82
C ALA A 263 -6.52 -51.48 -15.47
N GLY A 264 -6.50 -50.15 -15.59
CA GLY A 264 -5.29 -49.35 -15.36
C GLY A 264 -4.24 -49.45 -16.48
N GLN A 265 -4.53 -50.15 -17.57
CA GLN A 265 -3.71 -50.15 -18.79
C GLN A 265 -4.33 -49.26 -19.85
N TYR A 266 -3.52 -48.64 -20.71
CA TYR A 266 -4.00 -47.73 -21.74
C TYR A 266 -3.60 -48.18 -23.15
N ASN A 267 -4.48 -47.95 -24.11
CA ASN A 267 -4.26 -48.18 -25.52
C ASN A 267 -4.60 -46.90 -26.28
N ARG A 268 -3.56 -46.16 -26.69
CA ARG A 268 -3.69 -44.86 -27.36
C ARG A 268 -4.55 -43.85 -26.54
N PRO A 269 -4.19 -43.58 -25.28
CA PRO A 269 -4.88 -42.53 -24.54
C PRO A 269 -4.62 -41.16 -25.21
N GLU A 270 -5.61 -40.28 -25.24
CA GLU A 270 -5.51 -38.98 -25.94
C GLU A 270 -5.59 -37.77 -24.98
N ASP A 271 -6.34 -37.86 -23.88
CA ASP A 271 -6.52 -36.75 -22.96
C ASP A 271 -6.67 -37.21 -21.49
N ILE A 272 -6.43 -36.28 -20.56
CA ILE A 272 -6.51 -36.48 -19.12
C ILE A 272 -7.20 -35.30 -18.43
N ALA A 273 -7.99 -35.59 -17.40
CA ALA A 273 -8.61 -34.61 -16.51
C ALA A 273 -8.55 -35.09 -15.05
N VAL A 274 -8.70 -34.18 -14.10
CA VAL A 274 -8.76 -34.51 -12.67
C VAL A 274 -9.90 -33.74 -12.03
N ALA A 275 -10.72 -34.43 -11.23
CA ALA A 275 -11.82 -33.84 -10.49
C ALA A 275 -12.11 -34.66 -9.23
N GLY A 276 -12.28 -33.99 -8.08
CA GLY A 276 -12.61 -34.65 -6.81
C GLY A 276 -11.58 -35.70 -6.37
N GLY A 277 -10.30 -35.52 -6.71
CA GLY A 277 -9.25 -36.51 -6.43
C GLY A 277 -9.23 -37.73 -7.34
N VAL A 278 -10.10 -37.77 -8.35
CA VAL A 278 -10.16 -38.84 -9.35
C VAL A 278 -9.58 -38.32 -10.67
N ILE A 279 -8.71 -39.12 -11.26
CA ILE A 279 -8.09 -38.90 -12.57
C ILE A 279 -8.91 -39.65 -13.62
N TYR A 280 -9.23 -38.97 -14.71
CA TYR A 280 -10.01 -39.46 -15.84
C TYR A 280 -9.13 -39.44 -17.07
N VAL A 281 -8.87 -40.61 -17.66
CA VAL A 281 -8.05 -40.77 -18.86
C VAL A 281 -8.93 -41.21 -20.03
N ALA A 282 -8.98 -40.42 -21.10
CA ALA A 282 -9.63 -40.78 -22.35
C ALA A 282 -8.79 -41.82 -23.09
N ASP A 283 -9.13 -43.10 -22.90
CA ASP A 283 -8.39 -44.26 -23.39
C ASP A 283 -8.96 -44.72 -24.74
N THR A 284 -8.59 -43.99 -25.78
CA THR A 284 -9.27 -44.01 -27.09
C THR A 284 -9.31 -45.39 -27.74
N GLY A 285 -8.20 -46.11 -27.75
CA GLY A 285 -8.10 -47.44 -28.34
C GLY A 285 -8.87 -48.52 -27.57
N ASN A 286 -9.18 -48.26 -26.29
CA ASN A 286 -10.04 -49.12 -25.47
C ASN A 286 -11.49 -48.59 -25.37
N LYS A 287 -11.81 -47.46 -26.00
CA LYS A 287 -13.16 -46.87 -26.08
C LYS A 287 -13.81 -46.63 -24.71
N ARG A 288 -13.04 -46.12 -23.76
CA ARG A 288 -13.49 -45.88 -22.38
C ARG A 288 -12.86 -44.64 -21.78
N ILE A 289 -13.43 -44.17 -20.68
CA ILE A 289 -12.73 -43.28 -19.75
C ILE A 289 -12.26 -44.10 -18.55
N GLN A 290 -10.96 -44.32 -18.43
CA GLN A 290 -10.37 -44.99 -17.27
C GLN A 290 -10.34 -44.02 -16.09
N ARG A 291 -10.82 -44.47 -14.93
CA ARG A 291 -10.85 -43.70 -13.68
C ARG A 291 -9.84 -44.25 -12.68
N ILE A 292 -9.08 -43.36 -12.04
CA ILE A 292 -8.06 -43.72 -11.05
C ILE A 292 -8.15 -42.74 -9.89
N ALA A 293 -8.34 -43.25 -8.67
CA ALA A 293 -8.21 -42.46 -7.46
C ALA A 293 -6.79 -42.61 -6.90
N VAL A 294 -6.16 -41.48 -6.56
CA VAL A 294 -4.81 -41.45 -5.97
C VAL A 294 -4.90 -40.76 -4.62
N GLU A 295 -4.54 -41.49 -3.57
CA GLU A 295 -4.41 -41.00 -2.20
C GLU A 295 -2.93 -40.76 -1.90
N ASN A 296 -2.66 -39.54 -1.45
CA ASN A 296 -1.32 -39.03 -1.23
C ASN A 296 -1.32 -38.10 -0.01
N ALA A 297 -0.71 -38.53 1.09
CA ALA A 297 -0.57 -37.79 2.34
C ALA A 297 0.10 -36.42 2.19
N ALA A 298 0.84 -36.18 1.09
CA ALA A 298 1.39 -34.86 0.80
C ALA A 298 0.33 -33.81 0.42
N LYS A 299 -0.91 -34.22 0.13
CA LYS A 299 -2.05 -33.32 -0.12
C LYS A 299 -2.66 -32.88 1.22
N THR A 300 -2.12 -31.81 1.79
CA THR A 300 -2.60 -31.26 3.07
C THR A 300 -3.74 -30.27 2.85
N ASP A 301 -3.47 -29.18 2.13
CA ASP A 301 -4.42 -28.06 1.94
C ASP A 301 -4.55 -27.72 0.45
N LYS A 302 -5.79 -27.46 0.02
CA LYS A 302 -6.06 -26.96 -1.33
C LYS A 302 -5.41 -25.59 -1.53
N LEU A 303 -4.99 -25.30 -2.75
CA LEU A 303 -4.47 -23.99 -3.14
C LEU A 303 -5.52 -22.91 -2.89
N ARG A 304 -5.04 -21.72 -2.47
CA ARG A 304 -5.89 -20.55 -2.25
C ARG A 304 -6.03 -19.77 -3.55
N PRO A 305 -7.24 -19.29 -3.91
CA PRO A 305 -7.40 -18.30 -4.97
C PRO A 305 -6.48 -17.09 -4.71
N ALA A 306 -5.60 -16.74 -5.65
CA ALA A 306 -4.51 -15.80 -5.39
C ALA A 306 -4.94 -14.31 -5.38
N SER A 307 -6.16 -13.98 -5.79
CA SER A 307 -6.53 -12.57 -6.00
C SER A 307 -6.94 -11.87 -4.72
N THR A 308 -6.12 -10.92 -4.28
CA THR A 308 -6.45 -9.90 -3.26
C THR A 308 -7.20 -8.70 -3.83
N ARG A 309 -7.50 -8.69 -5.14
CA ARG A 309 -8.15 -7.58 -5.84
C ARG A 309 -9.44 -8.01 -6.53
N ALA A 310 -10.36 -7.06 -6.70
CA ALA A 310 -11.55 -7.29 -7.49
C ALA A 310 -11.17 -7.55 -8.96
N THR A 311 -11.75 -8.60 -9.54
CA THR A 311 -11.64 -8.92 -10.96
C THR A 311 -12.84 -8.36 -11.69
N ILE A 312 -12.60 -7.49 -12.66
CA ILE A 312 -13.65 -6.85 -13.47
C ILE A 312 -13.57 -7.41 -14.89
N LEU A 313 -14.63 -8.09 -15.29
CA LEU A 313 -14.83 -8.62 -16.63
C LEU A 313 -16.03 -7.94 -17.29
N VAL A 314 -16.13 -8.09 -18.61
CA VAL A 314 -17.20 -7.50 -19.42
C VAL A 314 -18.06 -8.60 -20.03
N GLY A 315 -19.39 -8.44 -19.93
CA GLY A 315 -20.39 -9.28 -20.60
C GLY A 315 -20.84 -8.69 -21.94
N ARG A 316 -21.63 -9.44 -22.71
CA ARG A 316 -22.24 -9.02 -23.97
C ARG A 316 -23.19 -7.85 -23.76
N PRO A 317 -23.34 -6.96 -24.75
CA PRO A 317 -24.11 -5.76 -24.56
C PRO A 317 -25.59 -6.09 -24.34
N ASP A 318 -26.16 -5.57 -23.26
CA ASP A 318 -27.57 -5.74 -22.90
C ASP A 318 -28.42 -4.49 -23.23
N ARG A 319 -27.76 -3.43 -23.73
CA ARG A 319 -28.39 -2.20 -24.24
C ARG A 319 -27.69 -1.75 -25.53
N ARG A 320 -28.51 -1.26 -26.47
CA ARG A 320 -28.06 -0.77 -27.78
C ARG A 320 -28.90 0.41 -28.23
N TRP A 321 -28.23 1.45 -28.74
CA TRP A 321 -28.87 2.62 -29.34
C TRP A 321 -28.32 2.87 -30.74
N GLN A 322 -29.19 3.03 -31.73
CA GLN A 322 -28.83 3.27 -33.13
C GLN A 322 -28.72 4.78 -33.42
N TYR A 323 -27.69 5.41 -32.87
CA TYR A 323 -27.41 6.83 -33.06
C TYR A 323 -25.93 7.05 -33.33
N THR A 324 -25.60 8.03 -34.17
CA THR A 324 -24.25 8.57 -34.25
C THR A 324 -24.01 9.43 -33.01
N VAL A 325 -23.33 8.88 -32.02
CA VAL A 325 -22.93 9.57 -30.79
C VAL A 325 -21.41 9.63 -30.75
N SER A 326 -20.84 10.79 -30.41
CA SER A 326 -19.37 10.96 -30.35
C SER A 326 -18.81 11.24 -28.97
N LEU A 327 -19.66 11.53 -27.99
CA LEU A 327 -19.28 11.79 -26.60
C LEU A 327 -20.30 11.12 -25.69
N LEU A 328 -19.86 10.63 -24.53
CA LEU A 328 -20.71 9.99 -23.53
C LEU A 328 -20.45 10.59 -22.16
N SER A 329 -21.50 10.64 -21.33
CA SER A 329 -21.42 11.04 -19.93
C SER A 329 -22.54 10.38 -19.12
N PRO A 330 -22.28 9.85 -17.92
CA PRO A 330 -23.37 9.44 -17.03
C PRO A 330 -24.23 10.65 -16.66
N ALA A 331 -25.55 10.55 -16.72
CA ALA A 331 -26.48 11.66 -16.50
C ALA A 331 -27.39 11.49 -15.28
N SER A 332 -27.44 10.29 -14.70
CA SER A 332 -28.02 9.88 -13.41
C SER A 332 -27.82 8.38 -13.29
N GLU A 333 -28.20 7.76 -12.16
CA GLU A 333 -28.09 6.31 -11.97
C GLU A 333 -28.61 5.53 -13.20
N ASN A 334 -29.75 5.91 -13.78
CA ASN A 334 -30.39 5.18 -14.89
C ASN A 334 -30.42 5.91 -16.24
N ARG A 335 -29.60 6.96 -16.43
CA ARG A 335 -29.57 7.71 -17.70
C ARG A 335 -28.16 7.96 -18.20
N LEU A 336 -27.99 7.82 -19.50
CA LEU A 336 -26.75 8.10 -20.21
C LEU A 336 -26.95 9.31 -21.12
N ALA A 337 -26.09 10.32 -21.03
CA ALA A 337 -26.05 11.41 -21.99
C ALA A 337 -25.07 11.07 -23.12
N GLY A 338 -25.43 11.48 -24.34
CA GLY A 338 -24.53 11.43 -25.47
C GLY A 338 -24.69 12.62 -26.40
N TYR A 339 -23.58 13.08 -26.97
CA TYR A 339 -23.60 14.17 -27.95
C TYR A 339 -23.82 13.64 -29.37
N LEU A 340 -24.82 14.19 -30.06
CA LEU A 340 -25.17 13.91 -31.45
C LEU A 340 -24.49 14.95 -32.36
N PRO A 341 -23.35 14.63 -33.01
CA PRO A 341 -22.60 15.60 -33.80
C PRO A 341 -23.34 16.11 -35.03
N GLN A 342 -24.32 15.36 -35.55
CA GLN A 342 -25.07 15.77 -36.75
C GLN A 342 -26.04 16.92 -36.47
N SER A 343 -26.66 16.94 -35.29
CA SER A 343 -27.61 17.99 -34.89
C SER A 343 -27.02 19.00 -33.91
N SER A 344 -25.79 18.77 -33.43
CA SER A 344 -25.16 19.51 -32.34
C SER A 344 -26.01 19.56 -31.06
N GLU A 345 -26.56 18.40 -30.66
CA GLU A 345 -27.42 18.27 -29.48
C GLU A 345 -26.89 17.24 -28.50
N VAL A 346 -27.20 17.42 -27.23
CA VAL A 346 -27.05 16.39 -26.21
C VAL A 346 -28.37 15.62 -26.14
N ALA A 347 -28.28 14.30 -26.25
CA ALA A 347 -29.37 13.34 -26.12
C ALA A 347 -29.26 12.59 -24.79
N ILE A 348 -30.38 12.44 -24.08
CA ILE A 348 -30.45 11.65 -22.86
C ILE A 348 -31.16 10.34 -23.18
N PHE A 349 -30.43 9.24 -23.04
CA PHE A 349 -30.91 7.89 -23.22
C PHE A 349 -31.42 7.37 -21.87
N GLY A 350 -32.72 7.05 -21.80
CA GLY A 350 -33.37 6.49 -20.63
C GLY A 350 -33.38 4.96 -20.60
N GLU A 351 -34.09 4.42 -19.63
CA GLU A 351 -34.23 2.98 -19.41
C GLU A 351 -34.85 2.26 -20.62
N GLY A 352 -34.37 1.06 -20.93
CA GLY A 352 -34.89 0.24 -22.05
C GLY A 352 -34.53 0.73 -23.46
N GLY A 353 -33.72 1.78 -23.60
CA GLY A 353 -33.25 2.23 -24.92
C GLY A 353 -33.96 3.46 -25.48
N VAL A 354 -34.92 4.04 -24.74
CA VAL A 354 -35.76 5.14 -25.22
C VAL A 354 -35.04 6.48 -25.06
N LEU A 355 -35.06 7.29 -26.11
CA LEU A 355 -34.59 8.67 -26.07
C LEU A 355 -35.54 9.50 -25.20
N ALA A 356 -35.08 9.97 -24.04
CA ALA A 356 -35.89 10.72 -23.08
C ALA A 356 -35.92 12.22 -23.40
N GLN A 357 -34.80 12.77 -23.86
CA GLN A 357 -34.67 14.21 -24.09
C GLN A 357 -33.58 14.53 -25.11
N ARG A 358 -33.75 15.64 -25.85
CA ARG A 358 -32.68 16.32 -26.60
C ARG A 358 -32.68 17.81 -26.29
N PHE A 359 -31.49 18.40 -26.26
CA PHE A 359 -31.32 19.85 -26.10
C PHE A 359 -30.03 20.34 -26.74
N GLY A 360 -29.96 21.66 -26.97
CA GLY A 360 -28.85 22.32 -27.65
C GLY A 360 -29.22 22.75 -29.07
N GLY A 361 -28.44 22.31 -30.05
CA GLY A 361 -28.60 22.64 -31.46
C GLY A 361 -27.48 23.54 -31.96
N LYS A 362 -27.20 23.48 -33.26
CA LYS A 362 -26.08 24.20 -33.88
C LYS A 362 -26.20 25.72 -33.74
N GLY A 363 -25.13 26.39 -33.33
CA GLY A 363 -25.05 27.85 -33.33
C GLY A 363 -24.10 28.42 -32.28
N GLU A 364 -24.05 29.74 -32.20
CA GLU A 364 -23.14 30.52 -31.34
C GLU A 364 -23.87 31.20 -30.16
N ALA A 365 -25.20 31.32 -30.22
CA ALA A 365 -26.00 31.91 -29.15
C ALA A 365 -25.97 31.05 -27.87
N ALA A 366 -26.26 31.63 -26.71
CA ALA A 366 -26.39 30.87 -25.46
C ALA A 366 -27.43 29.74 -25.61
N GLY A 367 -27.08 28.54 -25.15
CA GLY A 367 -27.89 27.34 -25.31
C GLY A 367 -27.69 26.62 -26.65
N ARG A 368 -26.88 27.17 -27.57
CA ARG A 368 -26.46 26.50 -28.81
C ARG A 368 -25.04 25.95 -28.67
N ILE A 369 -24.76 24.89 -29.41
CA ILE A 369 -23.49 24.17 -29.40
C ILE A 369 -22.91 24.21 -30.80
N GLY A 370 -21.72 24.78 -30.96
CA GLY A 370 -21.00 24.77 -32.24
C GLY A 370 -20.47 23.38 -32.55
N LYS A 371 -19.52 22.91 -31.73
CA LYS A 371 -18.95 21.56 -31.79
C LYS A 371 -18.52 21.12 -30.39
N ALA A 372 -19.24 20.18 -29.81
CA ALA A 372 -18.85 19.64 -28.51
C ALA A 372 -17.59 18.76 -28.61
N SER A 373 -16.74 18.86 -27.58
CA SER A 373 -15.55 18.02 -27.36
C SER A 373 -15.64 17.19 -26.08
N ALA A 374 -16.44 17.62 -25.10
CA ALA A 374 -16.77 16.84 -23.91
C ALA A 374 -18.17 17.20 -23.37
N VAL A 375 -18.77 16.25 -22.66
CA VAL A 375 -20.02 16.43 -21.90
C VAL A 375 -19.79 15.89 -20.49
N ALA A 376 -20.15 16.67 -19.48
CA ALA A 376 -20.16 16.26 -18.08
C ALA A 376 -21.53 16.58 -17.47
N TYR A 377 -21.93 15.82 -16.46
CA TYR A 377 -23.17 16.04 -15.71
C TYR A 377 -22.89 16.04 -14.21
N HIS A 378 -23.63 16.87 -13.49
CA HIS A 378 -23.70 16.88 -12.03
C HIS A 378 -25.17 16.89 -11.60
N ALA A 379 -25.52 16.13 -10.56
CA ALA A 379 -26.91 15.99 -10.11
C ALA A 379 -27.57 17.35 -9.82
N GLU A 380 -26.86 18.23 -9.10
CA GLU A 380 -27.36 19.54 -8.69
C GLU A 380 -27.19 20.63 -9.76
N HIS A 381 -26.11 20.57 -10.55
CA HIS A 381 -25.72 21.68 -11.43
C HIS A 381 -26.04 21.44 -12.92
N GLY A 382 -26.50 20.25 -13.28
CA GLY A 382 -26.89 19.89 -14.64
C GLY A 382 -25.71 19.55 -15.55
N PHE A 383 -25.83 19.89 -16.83
CA PHE A 383 -24.86 19.54 -17.87
C PHE A 383 -23.88 20.66 -18.18
N TYR A 384 -22.63 20.27 -18.40
CA TYR A 384 -21.55 21.10 -18.90
C TYR A 384 -21.08 20.53 -20.23
N VAL A 385 -21.16 21.34 -21.28
CA VAL A 385 -20.72 20.95 -22.63
C VAL A 385 -19.55 21.83 -23.04
N ALA A 386 -18.36 21.26 -23.17
CA ALA A 386 -17.23 21.96 -23.77
C ALA A 386 -17.49 22.14 -25.27
N ASP A 387 -17.75 23.37 -25.67
CA ASP A 387 -18.03 23.77 -27.04
C ASP A 387 -16.75 24.34 -27.66
N ALA A 388 -15.96 23.44 -28.24
CA ALA A 388 -14.64 23.73 -28.76
C ALA A 388 -14.68 24.78 -29.88
N ALA A 389 -15.71 24.76 -30.74
CA ALA A 389 -15.83 25.72 -31.84
C ALA A 389 -16.09 27.16 -31.35
N ASN A 390 -16.83 27.30 -30.25
CA ASN A 390 -17.19 28.60 -29.67
C ASN A 390 -16.29 29.01 -28.49
N ASN A 391 -15.23 28.24 -28.19
CA ASN A 391 -14.26 28.53 -27.13
C ASN A 391 -14.90 28.77 -25.75
N ARG A 392 -15.84 27.91 -25.37
CA ARG A 392 -16.62 28.08 -24.12
C ARG A 392 -17.08 26.74 -23.56
N VAL A 393 -17.55 26.75 -22.31
CA VAL A 393 -18.39 25.68 -21.77
C VAL A 393 -19.82 26.18 -21.67
N GLN A 394 -20.73 25.51 -22.37
CA GLN A 394 -22.16 25.79 -22.32
C GLN A 394 -22.79 25.00 -21.17
N ARG A 395 -23.49 25.70 -20.27
CA ARG A 395 -24.23 25.08 -19.17
C ARG A 395 -25.69 24.89 -19.51
N PHE A 396 -26.25 23.76 -19.09
CA PHE A 396 -27.66 23.46 -19.08
C PHE A 396 -28.06 22.91 -17.71
N ASN A 397 -29.28 23.14 -17.26
CA ASN A 397 -29.78 22.46 -16.06
C ASN A 397 -30.06 20.97 -16.34
N SER A 398 -30.45 20.20 -15.33
CA SER A 398 -30.78 18.77 -15.45
C SER A 398 -31.94 18.46 -16.41
N PHE A 399 -32.73 19.48 -16.79
CA PHE A 399 -33.80 19.43 -17.79
C PHE A 399 -33.37 20.00 -19.14
N GLY A 400 -32.08 20.14 -19.43
CA GLY A 400 -31.58 20.57 -20.74
C GLY A 400 -31.88 22.03 -21.12
N SER A 401 -32.36 22.86 -20.20
CA SER A 401 -32.58 24.29 -20.45
C SER A 401 -31.28 25.08 -20.25
N PRO A 402 -30.95 26.08 -21.10
CA PRO A 402 -29.72 26.85 -20.97
C PRO A 402 -29.61 27.52 -19.61
N ALA A 403 -28.48 27.33 -18.91
CA ALA A 403 -28.27 27.84 -17.55
C ALA A 403 -27.13 28.87 -17.46
N GLY A 404 -26.24 28.92 -18.45
CA GLY A 404 -25.14 29.89 -18.47
C GLY A 404 -24.05 29.52 -19.47
N VAL A 405 -23.03 30.37 -19.56
CA VAL A 405 -21.85 30.18 -20.41
C VAL A 405 -20.61 30.52 -19.59
N ILE A 406 -19.58 29.68 -19.68
CA ILE A 406 -18.29 29.83 -18.98
C ILE A 406 -17.18 29.94 -20.03
N GLY A 407 -16.19 30.79 -19.79
CA GLY A 407 -14.98 30.80 -20.62
C GLY A 407 -15.03 31.63 -21.89
N GLU A 408 -16.20 32.18 -22.23
CA GLU A 408 -16.42 32.90 -23.48
C GLU A 408 -15.81 34.31 -23.46
N LYS A 409 -15.17 34.69 -24.57
CA LYS A 409 -14.53 35.99 -24.74
C LYS A 409 -15.58 37.13 -24.85
N LYS A 410 -15.61 38.03 -23.88
CA LYS A 410 -16.33 39.32 -23.98
C LYS A 410 -15.34 40.48 -24.18
N GLY A 411 -15.21 40.99 -25.41
CA GLY A 411 -14.44 42.21 -25.73
C GLY A 411 -13.02 42.00 -26.28
N TRP A 412 -12.28 43.11 -26.47
CA TRP A 412 -10.90 43.13 -26.98
C TRP A 412 -9.87 42.96 -25.85
N GLY A 413 -9.52 41.71 -25.56
CA GLY A 413 -8.42 41.30 -24.67
C GLY A 413 -7.70 40.05 -25.23
N GLY A 414 -6.44 39.84 -24.83
CA GLY A 414 -5.52 38.83 -25.39
C GLY A 414 -6.05 37.38 -25.33
N ARG A 415 -5.61 36.54 -26.27
CA ARG A 415 -6.07 35.14 -26.46
C ARG A 415 -5.83 34.20 -25.26
N ARG A 416 -5.05 34.60 -24.26
CA ARG A 416 -4.64 33.79 -23.11
C ARG A 416 -4.81 34.59 -21.81
N ALA A 417 -6.05 34.82 -21.40
CA ALA A 417 -6.41 35.46 -20.14
C ALA A 417 -7.08 34.46 -19.19
N ASP A 418 -7.05 34.73 -17.89
CA ASP A 418 -7.68 33.90 -16.87
C ASP A 418 -9.19 33.86 -17.08
N GLY A 419 -9.77 32.66 -16.95
CA GLY A 419 -11.19 32.43 -17.18
C GLY A 419 -11.63 32.54 -18.65
N ILE A 420 -10.71 32.68 -19.62
CA ILE A 420 -11.00 32.60 -21.05
C ILE A 420 -10.48 31.29 -21.62
N LEU A 421 -11.35 30.55 -22.31
CA LEU A 421 -11.05 29.25 -22.90
C LEU A 421 -10.65 29.38 -24.38
N SER A 422 -9.91 28.39 -24.88
CA SER A 422 -9.50 28.22 -26.27
C SER A 422 -9.59 26.75 -26.63
N SER A 423 -10.55 26.40 -27.49
CA SER A 423 -10.85 25.03 -27.92
C SER A 423 -10.85 24.03 -26.75
N PRO A 424 -11.70 24.22 -25.71
CA PRO A 424 -11.74 23.32 -24.56
C PRO A 424 -11.99 21.87 -25.00
N GLY A 425 -11.26 20.91 -24.43
CA GLY A 425 -11.27 19.51 -24.85
C GLY A 425 -12.00 18.56 -23.90
N GLY A 426 -11.79 18.73 -22.59
CA GLY A 426 -12.29 17.83 -21.55
C GLY A 426 -12.95 18.60 -20.41
N VAL A 427 -13.95 18.00 -19.75
CA VAL A 427 -14.64 18.59 -18.60
C VAL A 427 -14.85 17.54 -17.52
N ALA A 428 -14.56 17.89 -16.28
CA ALA A 428 -14.90 17.09 -15.09
C ALA A 428 -15.51 18.01 -14.03
N VAL A 429 -16.46 17.50 -13.25
CA VAL A 429 -17.19 18.29 -12.24
C VAL A 429 -17.41 17.47 -10.98
N ASN A 430 -17.31 18.13 -9.84
CA ASN A 430 -17.72 17.62 -8.53
C ASN A 430 -18.62 18.68 -7.84
N ASP A 431 -19.02 18.44 -6.59
CA ASP A 431 -19.93 19.32 -5.83
C ASP A 431 -19.47 20.78 -5.72
N LYS A 432 -18.17 21.06 -5.84
CA LYS A 432 -17.59 22.39 -5.57
C LYS A 432 -16.81 22.99 -6.73
N THR A 433 -16.46 22.18 -7.74
CA THR A 433 -15.45 22.56 -8.71
C THR A 433 -15.75 21.97 -10.08
N LEU A 434 -15.60 22.82 -11.09
CA LEU A 434 -15.60 22.47 -12.51
C LEU A 434 -14.16 22.59 -13.05
N TYR A 435 -13.63 21.50 -13.58
CA TYR A 435 -12.34 21.45 -14.27
C TYR A 435 -12.56 21.43 -15.77
N VAL A 436 -11.83 22.28 -16.49
CA VAL A 436 -11.90 22.38 -17.95
C VAL A 436 -10.49 22.27 -18.52
N ALA A 437 -10.27 21.29 -19.39
CA ALA A 437 -9.04 21.18 -20.16
C ALA A 437 -9.10 22.22 -21.27
N ASP A 438 -8.36 23.31 -21.11
CA ASP A 438 -8.22 24.41 -22.04
C ASP A 438 -7.14 24.06 -23.07
N THR A 439 -7.46 23.07 -23.92
CA THR A 439 -6.52 22.37 -24.80
C THR A 439 -5.75 23.33 -25.71
N GLY A 440 -6.42 24.34 -26.27
CA GLY A 440 -5.80 25.33 -27.15
C GLY A 440 -4.78 26.24 -26.45
N ASN A 441 -4.82 26.31 -25.11
CA ASN A 441 -3.86 27.05 -24.29
C ASN A 441 -2.94 26.13 -23.46
N SER A 442 -2.98 24.81 -23.69
CA SER A 442 -2.13 23.81 -23.01
C SER A 442 -2.19 23.88 -21.47
N ARG A 443 -3.39 24.02 -20.91
CA ARG A 443 -3.60 24.15 -19.46
C ARG A 443 -4.92 23.52 -19.01
N VAL A 444 -5.08 23.30 -17.71
CA VAL A 444 -6.38 23.02 -17.09
C VAL A 444 -6.79 24.25 -16.29
N GLN A 445 -8.00 24.73 -16.54
CA GLN A 445 -8.60 25.82 -15.78
C GLN A 445 -9.64 25.28 -14.81
N VAL A 446 -9.73 25.91 -13.65
CA VAL A 446 -10.57 25.50 -12.53
C VAL A 446 -11.58 26.62 -12.27
N PHE A 447 -12.86 26.25 -12.19
CA PHE A 447 -13.98 27.15 -11.95
C PHE A 447 -14.83 26.61 -10.80
N ASN A 448 -15.64 27.46 -10.18
CA ASN A 448 -16.77 26.95 -9.41
C ASN A 448 -17.87 26.44 -10.37
N PRO A 449 -18.89 25.69 -9.88
CA PRO A 449 -19.93 25.14 -10.74
C PRO A 449 -20.73 26.22 -11.48
N GLU A 450 -20.79 27.44 -10.93
CA GLU A 450 -21.48 28.58 -11.54
C GLU A 450 -20.72 29.19 -12.73
N GLY A 451 -19.39 29.05 -12.76
CA GLY A 451 -18.51 29.55 -13.83
C GLY A 451 -17.54 30.66 -13.44
N ALA A 452 -17.41 30.99 -12.16
CA ALA A 452 -16.38 31.89 -11.67
C ALA A 452 -15.01 31.19 -11.74
N PHE A 453 -14.02 31.84 -12.34
CA PHE A 453 -12.64 31.35 -12.39
C PHE A 453 -12.03 31.30 -10.99
N LEU A 454 -11.38 30.18 -10.65
CA LEU A 454 -10.75 29.96 -9.36
C LEU A 454 -9.22 29.91 -9.50
N SER A 455 -8.72 29.10 -10.43
CA SER A 455 -7.28 28.88 -10.62
C SER A 455 -6.99 28.20 -11.96
N GLU A 456 -5.70 28.03 -12.26
CA GLU A 456 -5.26 27.22 -13.39
C GLU A 456 -3.94 26.49 -13.09
N PHE A 457 -3.62 25.52 -13.93
CA PHE A 457 -2.29 24.93 -14.00
C PHE A 457 -1.97 24.48 -15.43
N SER A 458 -0.79 24.87 -15.92
CA SER A 458 -0.23 24.44 -17.20
C SER A 458 0.89 23.40 -17.04
N GLN A 459 1.18 23.01 -15.81
CA GLN A 459 2.24 22.07 -15.46
C GLN A 459 1.75 21.16 -14.33
N ILE A 460 2.06 19.86 -14.43
CA ILE A 460 1.73 18.85 -13.44
C ILE A 460 3.05 18.16 -13.05
N GLY A 461 3.55 18.40 -11.84
CA GLY A 461 4.88 17.97 -11.43
C GLY A 461 5.96 18.59 -12.32
N SER A 462 6.82 17.78 -12.94
CA SER A 462 7.84 18.24 -13.90
C SER A 462 7.32 18.35 -15.35
N TYR A 463 6.06 18.00 -15.62
CA TYR A 463 5.51 17.90 -16.97
C TYR A 463 4.71 19.15 -17.34
N ALA A 464 5.20 19.92 -18.32
CA ALA A 464 4.41 20.97 -18.95
C ALA A 464 3.35 20.35 -19.87
N LEU A 465 2.08 20.65 -19.60
CA LEU A 465 0.95 20.20 -20.41
C LEU A 465 1.12 20.68 -21.86
N LYS A 466 0.64 19.85 -22.80
CA LYS A 466 0.71 20.10 -24.23
C LYS A 466 -0.68 20.09 -24.84
N GLU A 467 -1.41 18.98 -24.72
CA GLU A 467 -2.76 18.82 -25.25
C GLU A 467 -3.62 18.02 -24.25
N PRO A 468 -3.98 18.62 -23.11
CA PRO A 468 -4.93 18.00 -22.19
C PRO A 468 -6.29 17.88 -22.88
N THR A 469 -6.85 16.67 -22.98
CA THR A 469 -8.05 16.40 -23.79
C THR A 469 -9.15 15.66 -23.06
N SER A 470 -8.82 14.78 -22.09
CA SER A 470 -9.81 14.07 -21.28
C SER A 470 -9.58 14.38 -19.82
N LEU A 471 -10.67 14.67 -19.10
CA LEU A 471 -10.68 14.85 -17.65
C LEU A 471 -11.69 13.89 -17.04
N ALA A 472 -11.35 13.28 -15.90
CA ALA A 472 -12.28 12.48 -15.12
C ALA A 472 -12.09 12.73 -13.63
N TRP A 473 -13.18 12.92 -12.90
CA TRP A 473 -13.16 13.04 -11.44
C TRP A 473 -13.35 11.67 -10.80
N ASP A 474 -12.50 11.32 -9.81
CA ASP A 474 -12.64 10.13 -8.97
C ASP A 474 -13.24 10.53 -7.63
N GLU A 475 -14.24 9.79 -7.14
CA GLU A 475 -14.90 10.03 -5.85
C GLU A 475 -13.94 9.94 -4.66
N ALA A 476 -12.76 9.33 -4.83
CA ALA A 476 -11.66 9.41 -3.85
C ALA A 476 -10.96 10.79 -3.80
N GLY A 477 -11.42 11.79 -4.53
CA GLY A 477 -10.92 13.17 -4.47
C GLY A 477 -9.80 13.50 -5.45
N PHE A 478 -9.59 12.69 -6.48
CA PHE A 478 -8.53 12.91 -7.48
C PHE A 478 -9.08 13.31 -8.83
N LEU A 479 -8.38 14.22 -9.50
CA LEU A 479 -8.60 14.56 -10.90
C LEU A 479 -7.65 13.74 -11.78
N TRP A 480 -8.21 13.02 -12.75
CA TRP A 480 -7.45 12.33 -13.79
C TRP A 480 -7.38 13.20 -15.03
N VAL A 481 -6.17 13.47 -15.52
CA VAL A 481 -5.90 14.31 -16.69
C VAL A 481 -5.18 13.48 -17.75
N LEU A 482 -5.79 13.28 -18.91
CA LEU A 482 -5.12 12.69 -20.06
C LEU A 482 -4.61 13.78 -20.99
N ASP A 483 -3.30 13.83 -21.19
CA ASP A 483 -2.66 14.64 -22.23
C ASP A 483 -2.38 13.76 -23.46
N ALA A 484 -3.10 14.05 -24.55
CA ALA A 484 -3.07 13.24 -25.77
C ALA A 484 -1.73 13.34 -26.50
N LYS A 485 -1.05 14.49 -26.40
CA LYS A 485 0.24 14.69 -27.07
C LYS A 485 1.39 14.09 -26.28
N LEU A 486 1.33 14.14 -24.95
CA LEU A 486 2.28 13.45 -24.09
C LEU A 486 2.03 11.95 -24.02
N GLN A 487 0.86 11.45 -24.47
CA GLN A 487 0.40 10.08 -24.25
C GLN A 487 0.57 9.69 -22.78
N ARG A 488 0.12 10.58 -21.88
CA ARG A 488 0.33 10.45 -20.43
C ARG A 488 -0.96 10.71 -19.69
N LEU A 489 -1.30 9.79 -18.80
CA LEU A 489 -2.36 9.94 -17.82
C LEU A 489 -1.74 10.44 -16.51
N PHE A 490 -2.23 11.55 -16.00
CA PHE A 490 -1.89 12.10 -14.69
C PHE A 490 -3.04 11.84 -13.71
N LYS A 491 -2.69 11.50 -12.48
CA LYS A 491 -3.56 11.56 -11.31
C LYS A 491 -3.11 12.74 -10.48
N CYS A 492 -4.02 13.67 -10.24
CA CYS A 492 -3.74 14.95 -9.61
C CYS A 492 -4.63 15.15 -8.38
N GLU A 493 -4.07 15.81 -7.38
CA GLU A 493 -4.88 16.45 -6.36
C GLU A 493 -5.77 17.54 -6.99
N PRO A 494 -6.85 17.97 -6.32
CA PRO A 494 -7.76 19.00 -6.83
C PRO A 494 -7.08 20.32 -7.22
N SER A 495 -5.89 20.61 -6.67
CA SER A 495 -5.07 21.78 -6.98
C SER A 495 -4.25 21.68 -8.27
N GLY A 496 -4.18 20.50 -8.90
CA GLY A 496 -3.27 20.21 -10.02
C GLY A 496 -1.90 19.66 -9.60
N SER A 497 -1.66 19.46 -8.29
CA SER A 497 -0.44 18.81 -7.81
C SER A 497 -0.38 17.35 -8.26
N LEU A 498 0.78 16.90 -8.72
CA LEU A 498 0.98 15.52 -9.17
C LEU A 498 0.89 14.53 -7.99
N ALA A 499 -0.08 13.61 -8.04
CA ALA A 499 -0.09 12.46 -7.16
C ALA A 499 0.67 11.29 -7.81
N ASP A 500 0.37 10.99 -9.08
CA ASP A 500 1.11 10.01 -9.88
C ASP A 500 0.85 10.18 -11.39
N SER A 501 1.65 9.56 -12.27
CA SER A 501 1.43 9.53 -13.71
C SER A 501 1.93 8.25 -14.37
N TRP A 502 1.35 7.94 -15.53
CA TRP A 502 1.65 6.75 -16.33
C TRP A 502 1.60 7.06 -17.82
N SER A 503 2.48 6.41 -18.57
CA SER A 503 2.52 6.42 -20.03
C SER A 503 2.73 5.00 -20.56
N PRO A 504 2.32 4.70 -21.81
CA PRO A 504 2.66 3.44 -22.47
C PRO A 504 4.17 3.16 -22.39
N GLY A 505 4.55 1.96 -21.93
CA GLY A 505 5.94 1.55 -21.75
C GLY A 505 6.55 1.88 -20.37
N GLU A 506 5.85 2.63 -19.52
CA GLU A 506 6.28 2.94 -18.15
C GLU A 506 5.47 2.16 -17.12
N LYS A 507 6.06 1.89 -15.94
CA LYS A 507 5.37 1.32 -14.76
C LYS A 507 4.53 0.06 -15.06
N GLY A 508 4.99 -0.76 -16.02
CA GLY A 508 4.35 -2.02 -16.42
C GLY A 508 3.23 -1.89 -17.45
N TRP A 509 2.95 -0.69 -17.99
CA TRP A 509 2.02 -0.54 -19.11
C TRP A 509 2.68 -1.01 -20.42
N PRO A 510 1.97 -1.80 -21.26
CA PRO A 510 2.46 -2.14 -22.59
C PRO A 510 2.79 -0.89 -23.41
N ALA A 511 3.95 -0.94 -24.09
CA ALA A 511 4.43 0.17 -24.91
C ALA A 511 3.60 0.42 -26.17
N ASP A 512 2.76 -0.54 -26.57
CA ASP A 512 1.93 -0.45 -27.76
C ASP A 512 0.60 0.27 -27.51
N TRP A 513 0.21 0.57 -26.27
CA TRP A 513 -1.02 1.30 -25.99
C TRP A 513 -1.05 2.68 -26.63
N THR A 514 -2.23 3.10 -27.08
CA THR A 514 -2.47 4.45 -27.57
C THR A 514 -3.66 5.05 -26.83
N LEU A 515 -3.41 6.07 -26.00
CA LEU A 515 -4.41 6.66 -25.13
C LEU A 515 -5.20 7.74 -25.86
N TYR A 516 -6.53 7.60 -25.91
CA TYR A 516 -7.44 8.54 -26.56
C TYR A 516 -8.37 9.27 -25.57
N ALA A 517 -9.02 8.54 -24.66
CA ALA A 517 -9.93 9.08 -23.67
C ALA A 517 -9.85 8.29 -22.36
N ALA A 518 -10.26 8.91 -21.25
CA ALA A 518 -10.30 8.28 -19.93
C ALA A 518 -11.66 8.51 -19.26
N ALA A 519 -12.20 7.46 -18.65
CA ALA A 519 -13.40 7.52 -17.80
C ALA A 519 -13.14 6.82 -16.47
N ALA A 520 -13.53 7.44 -15.36
CA ALA A 520 -13.47 6.83 -14.03
C ALA A 520 -14.84 6.25 -13.65
N ASP A 521 -14.85 5.16 -12.88
CA ASP A 521 -16.09 4.53 -12.39
C ASP A 521 -16.55 5.02 -11.01
N GLY A 522 -15.75 5.86 -10.33
CA GLY A 522 -15.96 6.25 -8.91
C GLY A 522 -15.64 5.13 -7.91
N LYS A 523 -15.46 3.89 -8.36
CA LYS A 523 -15.22 2.69 -7.55
C LYS A 523 -13.76 2.25 -7.51
N GLY A 524 -12.88 3.05 -8.09
CA GLY A 524 -11.43 2.91 -8.00
C GLY A 524 -10.75 2.38 -9.25
N TYR A 525 -11.42 2.45 -10.40
CA TYR A 525 -10.84 2.09 -11.68
C TYR A 525 -11.02 3.16 -12.75
N VAL A 526 -10.05 3.22 -13.66
CA VAL A 526 -10.04 4.11 -14.81
C VAL A 526 -9.99 3.28 -16.10
N TYR A 527 -10.88 3.61 -17.02
CA TYR A 527 -11.08 3.00 -18.32
C TYR A 527 -10.44 3.89 -19.38
N LEU A 528 -9.39 3.39 -20.02
CA LEU A 528 -8.60 4.09 -21.01
C LEU A 528 -8.93 3.56 -22.40
N LEU A 529 -9.47 4.42 -23.25
CA LEU A 529 -9.84 4.06 -24.61
C LEU A 529 -8.60 4.10 -25.53
N ASP A 530 -8.28 2.97 -26.15
CA ASP A 530 -7.40 2.86 -27.31
C ASP A 530 -8.26 2.74 -28.57
N ARG A 531 -8.45 3.89 -29.22
CA ARG A 531 -9.30 4.02 -30.40
C ARG A 531 -8.75 3.24 -31.59
N GLU A 532 -7.44 3.26 -31.80
CA GLU A 532 -6.79 2.66 -32.97
C GLU A 532 -6.91 1.12 -32.95
N ARG A 533 -6.92 0.52 -31.75
CA ARG A 533 -7.08 -0.93 -31.59
C ARG A 533 -8.50 -1.37 -31.26
N GLY A 534 -9.43 -0.43 -31.07
CA GLY A 534 -10.78 -0.72 -30.60
C GLY A 534 -10.79 -1.40 -29.23
N ARG A 535 -9.95 -0.93 -28.29
CA ARG A 535 -9.77 -1.54 -26.96
C ARG A 535 -10.04 -0.56 -25.84
N VAL A 536 -10.41 -1.12 -24.68
CA VAL A 536 -10.47 -0.37 -23.43
C VAL A 536 -9.55 -1.04 -22.42
N HIS A 537 -8.57 -0.30 -21.92
CA HIS A 537 -7.66 -0.75 -20.88
C HIS A 537 -8.17 -0.31 -19.51
N LEU A 538 -8.14 -1.21 -18.54
CA LEU A 538 -8.59 -0.96 -17.18
C LEU A 538 -7.40 -0.91 -16.24
N VAL A 539 -7.30 0.16 -15.47
CA VAL A 539 -6.25 0.35 -14.45
C VAL A 539 -6.87 0.70 -13.10
N ASP A 540 -6.26 0.24 -12.01
CA ASP A 540 -6.69 0.58 -10.65
C ASP A 540 -6.21 1.99 -10.23
N ARG A 541 -6.60 2.46 -9.02
CA ARG A 541 -6.19 3.77 -8.47
C ARG A 541 -4.68 4.00 -8.37
N LYS A 542 -3.87 2.94 -8.41
CA LYS A 542 -2.40 2.97 -8.39
C LYS A 542 -1.82 2.81 -9.81
N GLY A 543 -2.67 2.90 -10.84
CA GLY A 543 -2.34 2.72 -12.24
C GLY A 543 -1.85 1.33 -12.58
N ARG A 544 -2.08 0.32 -11.74
CA ARG A 544 -1.73 -1.06 -12.07
C ARG A 544 -2.76 -1.60 -13.05
N TRP A 545 -2.30 -2.29 -14.07
CA TRP A 545 -3.17 -2.95 -15.03
C TRP A 545 -4.08 -3.97 -14.34
N ALA A 546 -5.38 -3.84 -14.56
CA ALA A 546 -6.42 -4.72 -14.01
C ALA A 546 -7.11 -5.57 -15.08
N GLY A 547 -7.03 -5.15 -16.35
CA GLY A 547 -7.61 -5.88 -17.46
C GLY A 547 -7.60 -5.05 -18.75
N SER A 548 -7.99 -5.68 -19.85
CA SER A 548 -8.33 -4.98 -21.09
C SER A 548 -9.55 -5.65 -21.70
N PHE A 549 -10.31 -4.90 -22.52
CA PHE A 549 -11.53 -5.37 -23.15
C PHE A 549 -11.52 -5.05 -24.64
N PHE A 550 -12.27 -5.86 -25.39
CA PHE A 550 -12.59 -5.72 -26.80
C PHE A 550 -11.41 -5.85 -27.75
N SER A 551 -11.77 -6.00 -29.03
CA SER A 551 -10.89 -5.98 -30.19
C SER A 551 -11.51 -5.14 -31.29
N ALA A 552 -10.67 -4.67 -32.22
CA ALA A 552 -11.11 -3.96 -33.41
C ALA A 552 -12.10 -4.78 -34.26
N GLY A 553 -13.31 -4.24 -34.51
CA GLY A 553 -14.29 -4.86 -35.40
C GLY A 553 -15.74 -4.38 -35.19
N SER A 554 -16.65 -4.86 -36.04
CA SER A 554 -18.06 -4.44 -36.06
C SER A 554 -19.02 -5.41 -35.38
N GLY A 555 -18.51 -6.51 -34.81
CA GLY A 555 -19.32 -7.44 -34.04
C GLY A 555 -19.91 -6.83 -32.75
N GLU A 556 -20.86 -7.55 -32.15
CA GLU A 556 -21.47 -7.15 -30.87
C GLU A 556 -20.42 -7.05 -29.75
N THR A 557 -19.38 -7.89 -29.79
CA THR A 557 -18.28 -7.96 -28.81
C THR A 557 -17.02 -7.19 -29.23
N GLU A 558 -17.10 -6.39 -30.28
CA GLU A 558 -15.97 -5.65 -30.88
C GLU A 558 -16.29 -4.14 -30.96
N LEU A 559 -15.24 -3.33 -31.07
CA LEU A 559 -15.35 -1.87 -31.29
C LEU A 559 -14.59 -1.52 -32.56
N ALA A 560 -15.19 -0.81 -33.52
CA ALA A 560 -14.53 -0.50 -34.79
C ALA A 560 -13.80 0.83 -34.70
N GLU A 561 -14.53 1.91 -34.44
CA GLU A 561 -13.98 3.27 -34.32
C GLU A 561 -14.54 3.96 -33.08
N PRO A 562 -14.31 3.41 -31.87
CA PRO A 562 -14.88 3.97 -30.66
C PRO A 562 -14.31 5.37 -30.40
N SER A 563 -15.19 6.29 -29.99
CA SER A 563 -14.83 7.69 -29.74
C SER A 563 -15.02 8.13 -28.29
N ALA A 564 -15.83 7.41 -27.52
CA ALA A 564 -16.06 7.70 -26.12
C ALA A 564 -16.45 6.43 -25.36
N VAL A 565 -16.08 6.40 -24.09
CA VAL A 565 -16.53 5.41 -23.11
C VAL A 565 -17.03 6.10 -21.86
N ALA A 566 -17.99 5.51 -21.17
CA ALA A 566 -18.48 6.00 -19.89
C ALA A 566 -18.89 4.82 -19.01
N PHE A 567 -18.62 4.94 -17.70
CA PHE A 567 -19.22 4.05 -16.72
C PHE A 567 -20.65 4.52 -16.40
N TRP A 568 -21.61 3.60 -16.44
CA TRP A 568 -23.03 3.89 -16.27
C TRP A 568 -23.74 2.65 -15.71
N ASP A 569 -24.34 2.75 -14.52
CA ASP A 569 -25.17 1.69 -13.92
C ASP A 569 -24.57 0.27 -13.96
N GLY A 570 -23.34 0.11 -13.45
CA GLY A 570 -22.66 -1.19 -13.48
C GLY A 570 -22.29 -1.67 -14.90
N ARG A 571 -22.38 -0.80 -15.92
CA ARG A 571 -22.03 -1.08 -17.32
C ARG A 571 -20.93 -0.15 -17.80
N LEU A 572 -20.20 -0.64 -18.79
CA LEU A 572 -19.33 0.17 -19.64
C LEU A 572 -20.07 0.50 -20.93
N ALA A 573 -20.42 1.76 -21.14
CA ALA A 573 -20.96 2.23 -22.40
C ALA A 573 -19.84 2.64 -23.35
N ALA A 574 -19.95 2.27 -24.63
CA ALA A 574 -19.03 2.65 -25.69
C ALA A 574 -19.80 3.22 -26.89
N ALA A 575 -19.37 4.38 -27.38
CA ALA A 575 -19.92 5.02 -28.56
C ALA A 575 -19.02 4.76 -29.77
N ASP A 576 -19.59 4.18 -30.82
CA ASP A 576 -18.94 3.91 -32.10
C ASP A 576 -19.70 4.68 -33.22
N PRO A 577 -19.33 5.95 -33.46
CA PRO A 577 -20.02 6.81 -34.41
C PRO A 577 -19.98 6.27 -35.85
N GLY A 578 -18.90 5.59 -36.22
CA GLY A 578 -18.73 4.99 -37.56
C GLY A 578 -19.76 3.90 -37.81
N GLN A 579 -20.07 3.10 -36.79
CA GLN A 579 -21.14 2.10 -36.81
C GLN A 579 -22.54 2.66 -36.47
N LYS A 580 -22.63 3.94 -36.10
CA LYS A 580 -23.86 4.60 -35.63
C LYS A 580 -24.51 3.88 -34.46
N VAL A 581 -23.69 3.37 -33.53
CA VAL A 581 -24.18 2.59 -32.41
C VAL A 581 -23.53 3.01 -31.10
N VAL A 582 -24.34 3.04 -30.03
CA VAL A 582 -23.88 3.01 -28.65
C VAL A 582 -24.24 1.65 -28.08
N LYS A 583 -23.27 0.98 -27.46
CA LYS A 583 -23.45 -0.33 -26.81
C LYS A 583 -23.08 -0.19 -25.34
N ALA A 584 -23.92 -0.68 -24.43
CA ALA A 584 -23.57 -0.77 -23.01
C ALA A 584 -23.40 -2.23 -22.59
N TYR A 585 -22.28 -2.49 -21.93
CA TYR A 585 -21.82 -3.83 -21.60
C TYR A 585 -21.84 -4.01 -20.07
N PRO A 586 -22.60 -4.98 -19.53
CA PRO A 586 -22.62 -5.24 -18.10
C PRO A 586 -21.25 -5.69 -17.60
N LEU A 587 -20.84 -5.10 -16.47
CA LEU A 587 -19.62 -5.48 -15.80
C LEU A 587 -19.91 -6.63 -14.83
N ARG A 588 -19.11 -7.68 -14.97
CA ARG A 588 -19.07 -8.83 -14.08
C ARG A 588 -17.93 -8.61 -13.10
N VAL A 589 -18.28 -8.29 -11.85
CA VAL A 589 -17.30 -7.91 -10.82
C VAL A 589 -17.27 -8.97 -9.73
N SER A 590 -16.15 -9.67 -9.64
CA SER A 590 -15.87 -10.65 -8.59
C SER A 590 -14.96 -10.01 -7.53
N VAL A 591 -15.48 -9.82 -6.31
CA VAL A 591 -14.74 -9.25 -5.18
C VAL A 591 -14.23 -10.38 -4.29
N PRO A 592 -12.97 -10.36 -3.82
CA PRO A 592 -12.45 -11.38 -2.90
C PRO A 592 -13.33 -11.56 -1.65
N ALA A 593 -13.28 -12.76 -1.07
CA ALA A 593 -13.93 -13.02 0.22
C ALA A 593 -13.37 -12.09 1.32
N PRO A 594 -14.15 -11.82 2.37
CA PRO A 594 -13.65 -11.12 3.56
C PRO A 594 -12.42 -11.82 4.16
N SER A 595 -11.50 -11.02 4.69
CA SER A 595 -10.29 -11.49 5.39
C SER A 595 -10.47 -11.44 6.91
N GLY A 596 -9.47 -11.94 7.65
CA GLY A 596 -9.40 -11.74 9.11
C GLY A 596 -10.59 -12.32 9.90
N VAL A 597 -11.18 -13.44 9.46
CA VAL A 597 -12.35 -14.02 10.13
C VAL A 597 -11.99 -14.51 11.53
N ARG A 598 -12.59 -13.89 12.56
CA ARG A 598 -12.46 -14.24 13.98
C ARG A 598 -13.79 -14.78 14.49
N PHE A 599 -13.76 -15.54 15.58
CA PHE A 599 -14.97 -16.07 16.19
C PHE A 599 -14.87 -16.21 17.71
N THR A 600 -16.03 -16.11 18.37
CA THR A 600 -16.24 -16.58 19.73
C THR A 600 -17.43 -17.55 19.75
N ALA A 601 -17.39 -18.52 20.65
CA ALA A 601 -18.44 -19.53 20.77
C ALA A 601 -18.79 -19.74 22.24
N GLU A 602 -20.09 -19.66 22.55
CA GLU A 602 -20.64 -19.93 23.86
C GLU A 602 -21.63 -21.10 23.78
N GLU A 603 -22.29 -21.44 24.88
CA GLU A 603 -23.26 -22.53 24.88
C GLU A 603 -24.43 -22.22 23.93
N GLY A 604 -24.46 -22.92 22.78
CA GLY A 604 -25.52 -22.80 21.79
C GLY A 604 -25.41 -21.62 20.83
N SER A 605 -24.33 -20.83 20.88
CA SER A 605 -24.17 -19.65 20.03
C SER A 605 -22.74 -19.46 19.50
N VAL A 606 -22.63 -18.77 18.36
CA VAL A 606 -21.38 -18.37 17.72
C VAL A 606 -21.51 -16.92 17.26
N HIS A 607 -20.47 -16.14 17.52
CA HIS A 607 -20.27 -14.81 16.95
C HIS A 607 -19.08 -14.87 15.97
N LEU A 608 -19.26 -14.30 14.78
CA LEU A 608 -18.22 -14.17 13.76
C LEU A 608 -17.96 -12.70 13.48
N GLU A 609 -16.69 -12.33 13.31
CA GLU A 609 -16.26 -11.00 12.86
C GLU A 609 -15.27 -11.14 11.70
N TRP A 610 -15.20 -10.16 10.81
CA TRP A 610 -14.28 -10.18 9.67
C TRP A 610 -13.92 -8.77 9.18
N GLU A 611 -12.88 -8.68 8.37
CA GLU A 611 -12.49 -7.47 7.67
C GLU A 611 -13.17 -7.39 6.30
N ALA A 612 -13.82 -6.27 6.01
CA ALA A 612 -14.43 -6.03 4.72
C ALA A 612 -13.34 -5.88 3.63
N PRO A 613 -13.56 -6.43 2.42
CA PRO A 613 -12.60 -6.28 1.33
C PRO A 613 -12.47 -4.81 0.88
N GLU A 614 -11.23 -4.34 0.70
CA GLU A 614 -10.92 -2.99 0.22
C GLU A 614 -11.29 -2.80 -1.27
N SER A 615 -12.58 -2.65 -1.56
CA SER A 615 -13.07 -2.45 -2.93
C SER A 615 -14.36 -1.62 -2.93
N GLY A 616 -14.39 -0.56 -3.75
CA GLY A 616 -15.62 0.22 -4.01
C GLY A 616 -16.72 -0.60 -4.73
N TRP A 617 -16.42 -1.84 -5.11
CA TRP A 617 -17.37 -2.77 -5.68
C TRP A 617 -17.98 -3.74 -4.67
N ALA A 618 -17.51 -3.79 -3.42
CA ALA A 618 -18.12 -4.61 -2.38
C ALA A 618 -19.48 -4.05 -1.97
N ALA A 619 -20.50 -4.90 -1.86
CA ALA A 619 -21.85 -4.50 -1.43
C ALA A 619 -22.30 -5.19 -0.14
N LYS A 620 -22.25 -6.53 -0.09
CA LYS A 620 -22.66 -7.32 1.08
C LYS A 620 -21.78 -8.54 1.26
N VAL A 621 -21.81 -9.14 2.44
CA VAL A 621 -21.18 -10.42 2.76
C VAL A 621 -22.24 -11.50 2.95
N ARG A 622 -22.01 -12.67 2.34
CA ARG A 622 -22.80 -13.87 2.56
C ARG A 622 -22.05 -14.83 3.47
N VAL A 623 -22.72 -15.30 4.52
CA VAL A 623 -22.20 -16.28 5.48
C VAL A 623 -22.86 -17.62 5.18
N TYR A 624 -22.05 -18.65 5.02
CA TYR A 624 -22.47 -20.02 4.79
C TYR A 624 -22.03 -20.92 5.95
N ARG A 625 -22.82 -21.95 6.25
CA ARG A 625 -22.56 -22.90 7.34
C ARG A 625 -22.71 -24.34 6.85
N ALA A 626 -21.86 -25.25 7.33
CA ALA A 626 -21.97 -26.69 7.16
C ALA A 626 -21.68 -27.44 8.47
N ALA A 627 -22.18 -28.68 8.58
CA ALA A 627 -21.89 -29.59 9.71
C ALA A 627 -20.57 -30.37 9.55
N SER A 628 -19.92 -30.28 8.39
CA SER A 628 -18.61 -30.87 8.12
C SER A 628 -17.82 -30.00 7.14
N SER A 629 -16.50 -30.11 7.14
CA SER A 629 -15.61 -29.34 6.26
C SER A 629 -15.86 -29.59 4.76
N ALA A 630 -16.43 -30.75 4.42
CA ALA A 630 -16.75 -31.18 3.06
C ALA A 630 -18.27 -31.31 2.79
N GLY A 631 -19.13 -30.96 3.76
CA GLY A 631 -20.58 -31.05 3.62
C GLY A 631 -21.16 -29.92 2.76
N PRO A 632 -22.44 -30.01 2.36
CA PRO A 632 -23.10 -28.91 1.67
C PRO A 632 -23.15 -27.68 2.59
N PHE A 633 -22.67 -26.55 2.06
CA PHE A 633 -22.69 -25.26 2.73
C PHE A 633 -24.01 -24.55 2.43
N GLU A 634 -24.82 -24.30 3.46
CA GLU A 634 -26.10 -23.58 3.36
C GLU A 634 -25.90 -22.10 3.67
N LEU A 635 -26.65 -21.22 2.99
CA LEU A 635 -26.62 -19.78 3.27
C LEU A 635 -27.26 -19.51 4.63
N ALA A 636 -26.46 -19.03 5.59
CA ALA A 636 -26.91 -18.67 6.94
C ALA A 636 -27.36 -17.21 7.02
N ALA A 637 -26.67 -16.29 6.33
CA ALA A 637 -27.00 -14.87 6.32
C ALA A 637 -26.44 -14.12 5.10
N GLU A 638 -27.04 -12.97 4.79
CA GLU A 638 -26.52 -11.94 3.89
C GLU A 638 -26.58 -10.59 4.65
N THR A 639 -25.45 -9.92 4.85
CA THR A 639 -25.34 -8.73 5.70
C THR A 639 -24.36 -7.71 5.12
N ASP A 640 -24.54 -6.42 5.42
CA ASP A 640 -23.60 -5.34 5.17
C ASP A 640 -22.70 -5.04 6.38
N ALA A 641 -22.96 -5.69 7.53
CA ALA A 641 -22.12 -5.62 8.72
C ALA A 641 -20.80 -6.40 8.56
N SER A 642 -19.82 -6.04 9.38
CA SER A 642 -18.54 -6.76 9.53
C SER A 642 -18.60 -7.90 10.55
N SER A 643 -19.79 -8.27 11.00
CA SER A 643 -20.02 -9.33 11.98
C SER A 643 -21.36 -10.05 11.77
N PHE A 644 -21.48 -11.24 12.35
CA PHE A 644 -22.68 -12.07 12.32
C PHE A 644 -22.79 -12.94 13.58
N ASP A 645 -23.97 -12.90 14.20
CA ASP A 645 -24.35 -13.73 15.34
C ASP A 645 -25.28 -14.87 14.92
N GLN A 646 -25.00 -16.07 15.43
CA GLN A 646 -25.86 -17.23 15.27
C GLN A 646 -26.14 -17.90 16.60
N ALA A 647 -27.43 -18.01 16.96
CA ALA A 647 -27.94 -18.76 18.10
C ALA A 647 -28.51 -20.13 17.70
N ASP A 648 -29.04 -20.86 18.69
CA ASP A 648 -29.73 -22.15 18.54
C ASP A 648 -28.89 -23.27 17.89
N LEU A 649 -27.58 -23.25 18.10
CA LEU A 649 -26.66 -24.28 17.64
C LEU A 649 -26.61 -25.47 18.60
N LYS A 650 -26.38 -26.67 18.07
CA LYS A 650 -26.19 -27.85 18.92
C LYS A 650 -24.86 -27.73 19.66
N THR A 651 -24.92 -27.87 20.98
CA THR A 651 -23.71 -27.97 21.82
C THR A 651 -22.86 -29.19 21.48
N ARG A 652 -21.60 -29.16 21.90
CA ARG A 652 -20.56 -30.18 21.65
C ARG A 652 -20.41 -30.56 20.18
N THR A 653 -20.68 -29.62 19.28
CA THR A 653 -20.66 -29.81 17.83
C THR A 653 -19.74 -28.79 17.18
N THR A 654 -18.95 -29.23 16.19
CA THR A 654 -18.15 -28.33 15.36
C THR A 654 -18.94 -27.97 14.09
N TYR A 655 -19.15 -26.68 13.87
CA TYR A 655 -19.70 -26.13 12.63
C TYR A 655 -18.58 -25.54 11.76
N PHE A 656 -18.79 -25.46 10.45
CA PHE A 656 -17.84 -24.90 9.51
C PHE A 656 -18.46 -23.71 8.78
N PHE A 657 -17.82 -22.54 8.83
CA PHE A 657 -18.33 -21.31 8.21
C PHE A 657 -17.51 -20.88 7.00
N ARG A 658 -18.15 -20.34 5.97
CA ARG A 658 -17.50 -19.71 4.81
C ARG A 658 -18.14 -18.37 4.51
N LEU A 659 -17.35 -17.41 4.07
CA LEU A 659 -17.81 -16.06 3.72
C LEU A 659 -17.55 -15.79 2.24
N SER A 660 -18.41 -15.04 1.58
CA SER A 660 -18.16 -14.49 0.25
C SER A 660 -18.68 -13.06 0.15
N THR A 661 -18.15 -12.30 -0.80
CA THR A 661 -18.57 -10.92 -1.03
C THR A 661 -19.49 -10.84 -2.24
N LEU A 662 -20.66 -10.25 -2.07
CA LEU A 662 -21.55 -9.85 -3.15
C LEU A 662 -21.11 -8.46 -3.65
N SER A 663 -20.87 -8.33 -4.94
CA SER A 663 -20.51 -7.04 -5.55
C SER A 663 -21.73 -6.16 -5.78
N THR A 664 -21.51 -4.87 -6.03
CA THR A 664 -22.59 -3.92 -6.37
C THR A 664 -23.30 -4.26 -7.69
N THR A 665 -22.74 -5.16 -8.52
CA THR A 665 -23.42 -5.67 -9.72
C THR A 665 -24.21 -6.96 -9.45
N GLY A 666 -24.28 -7.39 -8.18
CA GLY A 666 -24.99 -8.59 -7.75
C GLY A 666 -24.23 -9.89 -7.96
N GLN A 667 -22.96 -9.82 -8.36
CA GLN A 667 -22.14 -11.01 -8.57
C GLN A 667 -21.45 -11.44 -7.28
N GLU A 668 -21.59 -12.72 -6.92
CA GLU A 668 -20.91 -13.29 -5.77
C GLU A 668 -19.47 -13.66 -6.13
N GLY A 669 -18.54 -13.23 -5.28
CA GLY A 669 -17.12 -13.57 -5.39
C GLY A 669 -16.78 -14.99 -4.88
N PRO A 670 -15.49 -15.34 -4.85
CA PRO A 670 -15.05 -16.60 -4.28
C PRO A 670 -15.41 -16.70 -2.79
N LYS A 671 -15.65 -17.92 -2.31
CA LYS A 671 -15.87 -18.21 -0.88
C LYS A 671 -14.53 -18.36 -0.16
N SER A 672 -14.49 -17.95 1.11
CA SER A 672 -13.35 -18.11 2.01
C SER A 672 -13.06 -19.57 2.30
N GLN A 673 -11.91 -19.82 2.94
CA GLN A 673 -11.65 -21.07 3.65
C GLN A 673 -12.75 -21.35 4.68
N ALA A 674 -13.00 -22.64 4.93
CA ALA A 674 -13.95 -23.03 5.96
C ALA A 674 -13.33 -22.81 7.35
N VAL A 675 -13.98 -22.01 8.19
CA VAL A 675 -13.56 -21.77 9.58
C VAL A 675 -14.29 -22.75 10.49
N PRO A 676 -13.58 -23.70 11.14
CA PRO A 676 -14.20 -24.61 12.10
C PRO A 676 -14.45 -23.91 13.44
N VAL A 677 -15.67 -24.00 13.96
CA VAL A 677 -16.08 -23.40 15.23
C VAL A 677 -16.73 -24.48 16.10
N TYR A 678 -16.09 -24.80 17.23
CA TYR A 678 -16.63 -25.76 18.21
C TYR A 678 -17.54 -25.04 19.21
N VAL A 679 -18.80 -25.49 19.29
CA VAL A 679 -19.79 -24.98 20.25
C VAL A 679 -19.70 -25.82 21.54
N PRO A 680 -19.29 -25.26 22.69
CA PRO A 680 -19.14 -26.00 23.94
C PRO A 680 -20.49 -26.41 24.56
N GLY A 681 -20.47 -27.26 25.60
CA GLY A 681 -21.64 -27.57 26.43
C GLY A 681 -21.30 -27.51 27.94
N SER A 682 -22.31 -27.35 28.80
CA SER A 682 -22.18 -27.11 30.26
C SER A 682 -21.26 -28.12 31.00
N ALA A 683 -20.36 -27.65 31.88
CA ALA A 683 -19.43 -28.46 32.70
C ALA A 683 -19.59 -28.23 34.22
N ASN A 684 -19.37 -29.28 35.04
CA ASN A 684 -19.30 -29.26 36.52
C ASN A 684 -18.26 -28.24 37.02
N ARG A 685 -18.68 -27.22 37.78
CA ARG A 685 -17.82 -26.14 38.31
C ARG A 685 -17.43 -26.37 39.77
N ALA A 686 -16.22 -25.95 40.17
CA ALA A 686 -15.76 -26.04 41.58
C ALA A 686 -16.37 -24.93 42.46
N SER A 687 -16.44 -25.11 43.79
CA SER A 687 -17.06 -24.15 44.75
C SER A 687 -16.57 -22.71 44.53
N ILE A 688 -15.25 -22.53 44.57
CA ILE A 688 -14.56 -21.34 44.08
C ILE A 688 -13.65 -21.80 42.95
N GLU A 689 -13.72 -21.14 41.80
CA GLU A 689 -12.86 -21.46 40.67
C GLU A 689 -12.33 -20.21 39.95
N ILE A 690 -11.15 -20.36 39.36
CA ILE A 690 -10.69 -19.46 38.30
C ILE A 690 -11.55 -19.73 37.06
N SER A 691 -12.56 -18.90 36.81
CA SER A 691 -13.52 -19.14 35.73
C SER A 691 -12.99 -18.70 34.37
N GLU A 692 -12.27 -17.58 34.33
CA GLU A 692 -11.74 -16.96 33.12
C GLU A 692 -10.36 -16.36 33.39
N VAL A 693 -9.42 -16.56 32.47
CA VAL A 693 -8.10 -15.93 32.49
C VAL A 693 -7.84 -15.34 31.12
N SER A 694 -7.70 -14.03 31.08
CA SER A 694 -7.21 -13.30 29.92
C SER A 694 -5.86 -12.72 30.28
N ILE A 695 -4.80 -13.22 29.66
CA ILE A 695 -3.43 -12.72 29.86
C ILE A 695 -2.82 -12.48 28.49
N GLN A 696 -2.26 -11.29 28.31
CA GLN A 696 -1.61 -10.87 27.08
C GLN A 696 -0.19 -11.46 27.03
N ASP A 697 0.32 -11.59 25.81
CA ASP A 697 1.72 -11.91 25.60
C ASP A 697 2.64 -10.76 26.09
N ILE A 698 3.86 -11.13 26.45
CA ILE A 698 4.83 -10.25 27.08
C ILE A 698 5.85 -9.81 26.05
N PHE A 699 5.99 -8.51 25.88
CA PHE A 699 7.04 -7.89 25.07
C PHE A 699 8.18 -7.49 26.00
N SER A 700 9.35 -8.11 25.80
CA SER A 700 10.46 -8.02 26.73
C SER A 700 10.98 -6.59 26.94
N SER A 701 10.95 -5.76 25.90
CA SER A 701 11.31 -4.33 25.98
C SER A 701 10.35 -3.50 26.86
N ASN A 702 9.08 -3.92 26.98
CA ASN A 702 8.03 -3.24 27.75
C ASN A 702 7.99 -3.62 29.24
N TYR A 703 8.92 -4.48 29.69
CA TYR A 703 8.81 -5.19 30.97
C TYR A 703 8.53 -4.34 32.21
N LYS A 704 9.02 -3.09 32.26
CA LYS A 704 8.80 -2.17 33.37
C LYS A 704 7.35 -1.67 33.46
N SER A 705 6.66 -1.61 32.32
CA SER A 705 5.26 -1.14 32.24
C SER A 705 4.32 -2.09 32.98
N TYR A 706 4.61 -3.40 32.96
CA TYR A 706 3.74 -4.44 33.54
C TYR A 706 3.62 -4.39 35.08
N ALA A 707 4.47 -3.63 35.76
CA ALA A 707 4.34 -3.37 37.19
C ALA A 707 3.25 -2.34 37.51
N LYS A 708 2.91 -1.47 36.55
CA LYS A 708 1.89 -0.41 36.67
C LYS A 708 0.62 -0.74 35.89
N ASN A 709 0.78 -1.41 34.75
CA ASN A 709 -0.28 -1.77 33.82
C ASN A 709 -0.49 -3.29 33.83
N PRO A 710 -1.68 -3.80 34.18
CA PRO A 710 -1.92 -5.23 34.24
C PRO A 710 -1.69 -5.93 32.88
N LEU A 711 -0.98 -7.06 32.88
CA LEU A 711 -0.82 -7.97 31.75
C LEU A 711 -2.14 -8.61 31.29
N GLY A 712 -3.16 -8.51 32.12
CA GLY A 712 -4.39 -9.23 31.93
C GLY A 712 -5.27 -9.18 33.16
N ARG A 713 -6.35 -9.94 33.09
CA ARG A 713 -7.36 -10.01 34.12
C ARG A 713 -7.79 -11.45 34.31
N LEU A 714 -8.14 -11.77 35.54
CA LEU A 714 -8.61 -13.08 35.94
C LEU A 714 -9.92 -12.92 36.71
N TRP A 715 -10.89 -13.78 36.44
CA TRP A 715 -12.13 -13.85 37.21
C TRP A 715 -12.14 -15.06 38.13
N ILE A 716 -12.45 -14.81 39.40
CA ILE A 716 -12.69 -15.83 40.40
C ILE A 716 -14.19 -15.89 40.61
N ALA A 717 -14.80 -17.02 40.26
CA ALA A 717 -16.23 -17.26 40.42
C ALA A 717 -16.52 -17.98 41.74
N ASN A 718 -17.54 -17.51 42.45
CA ASN A 718 -18.15 -18.23 43.54
C ASN A 718 -19.40 -18.96 43.03
N ASN A 719 -19.31 -20.28 42.89
CA ASN A 719 -20.37 -21.13 42.39
C ASN A 719 -21.26 -21.69 43.52
N THR A 720 -21.17 -21.13 44.74
CA THR A 720 -21.90 -21.57 45.92
C THR A 720 -22.90 -20.52 46.41
N PRO A 721 -23.90 -20.92 47.23
CA PRO A 721 -24.84 -19.99 47.87
C PRO A 721 -24.25 -19.21 49.07
N ASP A 722 -23.00 -19.47 49.48
CA ASP A 722 -22.34 -18.82 50.62
C ASP A 722 -21.23 -17.86 50.15
N ALA A 723 -20.97 -16.77 50.89
CA ALA A 723 -19.88 -15.85 50.58
C ALA A 723 -18.52 -16.39 51.06
N TYR A 724 -17.45 -16.22 50.27
CA TYR A 724 -16.10 -16.65 50.64
C TYR A 724 -15.22 -15.46 51.02
N PRO A 725 -14.80 -15.32 52.30
CA PRO A 725 -13.88 -14.28 52.73
C PRO A 725 -12.40 -14.65 52.54
N ASN A 726 -11.52 -13.65 52.44
CA ASN A 726 -10.06 -13.78 52.44
C ASN A 726 -9.51 -14.74 51.37
N VAL A 727 -10.01 -14.63 50.13
CA VAL A 727 -9.53 -15.42 49.00
C VAL A 727 -8.23 -14.80 48.46
N LYS A 728 -7.14 -15.57 48.43
CA LYS A 728 -5.82 -15.11 47.96
C LYS A 728 -5.48 -15.69 46.59
N LEU A 729 -5.10 -14.83 45.65
CA LEU A 729 -4.51 -15.21 44.37
C LEU A 729 -3.02 -14.85 44.37
N SER A 730 -2.16 -15.82 44.05
CA SER A 730 -0.74 -15.60 43.76
C SER A 730 -0.46 -15.82 42.27
N PHE A 731 0.19 -14.87 41.61
CA PHE A 731 0.56 -14.93 40.20
C PHE A 731 2.09 -14.88 40.03
N ALA A 732 2.67 -15.83 39.29
CA ALA A 732 4.10 -15.90 39.02
C ALA A 732 4.42 -16.28 37.58
N LEU A 733 5.32 -15.53 36.94
CA LEU A 733 5.95 -15.90 35.68
C LEU A 733 7.30 -16.57 35.96
N LYS A 734 7.38 -17.87 35.68
CA LYS A 734 8.53 -18.69 36.06
C LYS A 734 9.83 -18.21 35.40
N GLY A 735 10.85 -17.93 36.23
CA GLY A 735 12.19 -17.55 35.77
C GLY A 735 12.41 -16.05 35.54
N PHE A 736 11.33 -15.26 35.49
CA PHE A 736 11.40 -13.82 35.18
C PHE A 736 10.93 -12.91 36.31
N MET A 737 10.16 -13.42 37.27
CA MET A 737 9.77 -12.71 38.50
C MET A 737 10.57 -13.22 39.69
N ASP A 738 11.13 -12.30 40.49
CA ASP A 738 11.83 -12.65 41.73
C ASP A 738 10.86 -13.04 42.86
N PHE A 739 9.65 -12.47 42.84
CA PHE A 739 8.56 -12.77 43.78
C PHE A 739 7.20 -12.83 43.05
N PRO A 740 6.27 -13.70 43.47
CA PRO A 740 4.90 -13.69 42.94
C PRO A 740 4.17 -12.40 43.33
N THR A 741 3.22 -11.98 42.50
CA THR A 741 2.27 -10.93 42.84
C THR A 741 1.09 -11.54 43.59
N ASP A 742 0.89 -11.11 44.84
CA ASP A 742 -0.18 -11.59 45.71
C ASP A 742 -1.32 -10.57 45.80
N VAL A 743 -2.56 -11.02 45.54
CA VAL A 743 -3.79 -10.23 45.72
C VAL A 743 -4.71 -10.95 46.69
N VAL A 744 -5.18 -10.25 47.72
CA VAL A 744 -6.14 -10.78 48.71
C VAL A 744 -7.48 -10.08 48.56
N LEU A 745 -8.50 -10.84 48.17
CA LEU A 745 -9.89 -10.38 48.10
C LEU A 745 -10.54 -10.52 49.47
N LYS A 746 -11.10 -9.42 49.98
CA LYS A 746 -11.77 -9.39 51.30
C LYS A 746 -12.95 -10.36 51.34
N SER A 747 -13.77 -10.40 50.30
CA SER A 747 -14.88 -11.35 50.16
C SER A 747 -15.36 -11.43 48.70
N ILE A 748 -15.82 -12.61 48.28
CA ILE A 748 -16.57 -12.82 47.03
C ILE A 748 -17.99 -13.27 47.41
N PRO A 749 -19.04 -12.48 47.08
CA PRO A 749 -20.43 -12.83 47.39
C PRO A 749 -20.90 -14.13 46.71
N ALA A 750 -21.98 -14.70 47.23
CA ALA A 750 -22.60 -15.92 46.70
C ALA A 750 -23.04 -15.75 45.24
N GLY A 751 -22.67 -16.70 44.38
CA GLY A 751 -23.03 -16.67 42.94
C GLY A 751 -22.33 -15.60 42.10
N GLU A 752 -21.48 -14.75 42.69
CA GLU A 752 -20.83 -13.64 41.98
C GLU A 752 -19.42 -13.98 41.50
N LYS A 753 -18.88 -13.13 40.63
CA LYS A 753 -17.49 -13.17 40.17
C LYS A 753 -16.73 -11.94 40.68
N ALA A 754 -15.47 -12.13 41.07
CA ALA A 754 -14.55 -11.04 41.36
C ALA A 754 -13.45 -10.97 40.29
N GLU A 755 -13.23 -9.77 39.74
CA GLU A 755 -12.15 -9.49 38.79
C GLU A 755 -10.85 -9.16 39.55
N VAL A 756 -9.74 -9.78 39.13
CA VAL A 756 -8.41 -9.55 39.68
C VAL A 756 -7.47 -9.11 38.54
N PRO A 757 -6.92 -7.88 38.58
CA PRO A 757 -5.91 -7.45 37.62
C PRO A 757 -4.58 -8.15 37.89
N LEU A 758 -3.89 -8.55 36.81
CA LEU A 758 -2.63 -9.29 36.87
C LEU A 758 -1.44 -8.38 36.53
N THR A 759 -0.83 -7.73 37.50
CA THR A 759 0.44 -6.98 37.31
C THR A 759 1.65 -7.89 37.51
N ALA A 760 2.76 -7.64 36.82
CA ALA A 760 4.01 -8.38 36.98
C ALA A 760 5.20 -7.44 37.18
N THR A 761 5.97 -7.68 38.25
CA THR A 761 7.29 -7.05 38.43
C THR A 761 8.37 -7.97 37.84
N LEU A 762 8.71 -7.74 36.57
CA LEU A 762 9.70 -8.54 35.84
C LEU A 762 11.13 -8.08 36.14
N SER A 763 12.05 -9.03 36.31
CA SER A 763 13.49 -8.78 36.40
C SER A 763 14.11 -8.50 35.02
N ASN A 764 15.30 -7.91 34.98
CA ASN A 764 16.02 -7.62 33.72
C ASN A 764 16.36 -8.89 32.90
N ARG A 765 16.22 -10.10 33.48
CA ARG A 765 16.41 -11.38 32.75
C ARG A 765 15.47 -11.51 31.56
N VAL A 766 14.34 -10.82 31.57
CA VAL A 766 13.42 -10.81 30.42
C VAL A 766 14.06 -10.23 29.16
N LEU A 767 15.04 -9.32 29.29
CA LEU A 767 15.79 -8.76 28.16
C LEU A 767 16.87 -9.72 27.61
N GLU A 768 17.09 -10.87 28.26
CA GLU A 768 17.99 -11.94 27.76
C GLU A 768 17.29 -12.83 26.73
N VAL A 769 15.96 -12.71 26.59
CA VAL A 769 15.16 -13.43 25.59
C VAL A 769 15.44 -12.84 24.20
N THR A 770 16.18 -13.57 23.36
CA THR A 770 16.51 -13.16 21.99
C THR A 770 15.62 -13.81 20.92
N GLU A 771 14.87 -14.84 21.30
CA GLU A 771 13.90 -15.54 20.45
C GLU A 771 12.58 -15.73 21.21
N ASP A 772 11.47 -15.65 20.49
CA ASP A 772 10.13 -15.86 21.02
C ASP A 772 10.03 -17.16 21.82
N THR A 773 9.79 -17.04 23.13
CA THR A 773 9.88 -18.17 24.06
C THR A 773 8.54 -18.34 24.81
N PRO A 774 7.90 -19.53 24.75
CA PRO A 774 6.76 -19.84 25.60
C PRO A 774 7.19 -20.03 27.06
N VAL A 775 6.58 -19.29 27.97
CA VAL A 775 6.90 -19.32 29.40
C VAL A 775 5.67 -19.74 30.21
N GLN A 776 5.88 -20.61 31.18
CA GLN A 776 4.81 -21.03 32.09
C GLN A 776 4.52 -19.94 33.13
N THR A 777 3.25 -19.53 33.18
CA THR A 777 2.66 -18.72 34.25
C THR A 777 1.90 -19.61 35.20
N GLU A 778 2.06 -19.36 36.49
CA GLU A 778 1.37 -20.07 37.56
C GLU A 778 0.41 -19.11 38.27
N PHE A 779 -0.85 -19.53 38.41
CA PHE A 779 -1.89 -18.91 39.22
C PHE A 779 -2.25 -19.85 40.35
N LYS A 780 -1.99 -19.43 41.59
CA LYS A 780 -2.30 -20.21 42.78
C LYS A 780 -3.40 -19.50 43.57
N LEU A 781 -4.59 -20.06 43.54
CA LEU A 781 -5.76 -19.59 44.27
C LEU A 781 -5.86 -20.34 45.59
N THR A 782 -5.89 -19.62 46.70
CA THR A 782 -5.97 -20.15 48.07
C THR A 782 -7.23 -19.60 48.74
N TYR A 783 -8.08 -20.51 49.24
CA TYR A 783 -9.31 -20.17 49.97
C TYR A 783 -9.57 -21.20 51.06
N TYR A 784 -10.50 -20.90 51.98
CA TYR A 784 -10.87 -21.83 53.05
C TYR A 784 -12.28 -22.35 52.85
N GLU A 785 -12.45 -23.66 52.91
CA GLU A 785 -13.75 -24.34 52.85
C GLU A 785 -13.89 -25.23 54.09
N GLN A 786 -14.94 -25.01 54.89
CA GLN A 786 -15.15 -25.72 56.16
C GLN A 786 -13.93 -25.65 57.12
N GLY A 787 -13.21 -24.52 57.11
CA GLY A 787 -12.02 -24.30 57.95
C GLY A 787 -10.74 -24.99 57.45
N GLN A 788 -10.78 -25.71 56.33
CA GLN A 788 -9.60 -26.29 55.68
C GLN A 788 -9.13 -25.42 54.52
N GLU A 789 -7.81 -25.22 54.43
CA GLU A 789 -7.20 -24.56 53.29
C GLU A 789 -7.36 -25.42 52.03
N LYS A 790 -7.88 -24.80 50.97
CA LYS A 790 -7.97 -25.34 49.62
C LYS A 790 -7.08 -24.50 48.71
N ILE A 791 -6.30 -25.19 47.90
CA ILE A 791 -5.40 -24.58 46.93
C ILE A 791 -5.78 -25.11 45.55
N GLN A 792 -6.06 -24.21 44.62
CA GLN A 792 -6.22 -24.51 43.20
C GLN A 792 -5.06 -23.86 42.45
N THR A 793 -4.34 -24.66 41.67
CA THR A 793 -3.29 -24.16 40.78
C THR A 793 -3.75 -24.28 39.34
N LEU A 794 -3.61 -23.19 38.59
CA LEU A 794 -3.80 -23.15 37.15
C LEU A 794 -2.50 -22.68 36.51
N THR A 795 -2.05 -23.42 35.49
CA THR A 795 -0.90 -23.01 34.68
C THR A 795 -1.38 -22.58 33.31
N LYS A 796 -0.86 -21.46 32.82
CA LYS A 796 -1.04 -21.02 31.43
C LYS A 796 0.32 -20.78 30.80
N THR A 797 0.44 -21.07 29.52
CA THR A 797 1.60 -20.66 28.74
C THR A 797 1.35 -19.25 28.22
N VAL A 798 2.28 -18.33 28.46
CA VAL A 798 2.30 -16.98 27.87
C VAL A 798 3.52 -16.88 26.98
N LYS A 799 3.38 -16.26 25.81
CA LYS A 799 4.53 -16.05 24.94
C LYS A 799 5.29 -14.83 25.43
N VAL A 800 6.60 -14.99 25.68
CA VAL A 800 7.52 -13.90 25.92
C VAL A 800 8.28 -13.66 24.62
N TYR A 801 7.98 -12.55 23.97
CA TYR A 801 8.60 -12.16 22.72
C TYR A 801 10.04 -11.71 22.92
N SER A 802 10.84 -11.83 21.86
CA SER A 802 12.23 -11.34 21.86
C SER A 802 12.34 -9.90 22.35
N ARG A 803 13.47 -9.54 22.96
CA ARG A 803 13.81 -8.17 23.39
C ARG A 803 13.73 -7.13 22.28
N ASN A 804 13.78 -7.58 21.03
CA ASN A 804 13.70 -6.75 19.85
C ASN A 804 12.30 -6.71 19.23
N THR A 805 11.35 -7.47 19.76
CA THR A 805 9.99 -7.48 19.25
C THR A 805 9.20 -6.32 19.85
N ILE A 806 8.48 -5.60 19.00
CA ILE A 806 7.51 -4.57 19.35
C ILE A 806 6.14 -4.94 18.79
N ILE A 807 5.07 -4.42 19.38
CA ILE A 807 3.72 -4.44 18.82
C ILE A 807 3.24 -3.00 18.65
N TRP A 808 2.61 -2.72 17.52
CA TRP A 808 2.12 -1.38 17.15
C TRP A 808 0.69 -1.12 17.62
N ASP A 809 0.26 -1.67 18.75
CA ASP A 809 -1.02 -1.35 19.39
C ASP A 809 -1.00 0.04 20.06
N HIS A 810 0.19 0.46 20.49
CA HIS A 810 0.50 1.78 21.02
C HIS A 810 1.82 2.27 20.42
N PRO A 811 1.83 3.33 19.60
CA PRO A 811 3.05 3.84 18.98
C PRO A 811 4.09 4.32 20.01
N GLU A 812 3.64 4.63 21.23
CA GLU A 812 4.50 4.98 22.35
C GLU A 812 5.47 3.86 22.74
N ARG A 813 5.18 2.59 22.45
CA ARG A 813 6.06 1.47 22.84
C ARG A 813 7.46 1.56 22.22
N LEU A 814 7.63 2.25 21.10
CA LEU A 814 8.95 2.43 20.48
C LEU A 814 9.92 3.18 21.41
N VAL A 815 9.43 4.01 22.33
CA VAL A 815 10.30 4.77 23.24
C VAL A 815 11.06 3.89 24.23
N ASN A 816 10.64 2.61 24.42
CA ASN A 816 11.41 1.62 25.19
C ASN A 816 12.80 1.37 24.57
N PHE A 817 12.94 1.55 23.25
CA PHE A 817 14.19 1.39 22.50
C PHE A 817 15.04 2.67 22.46
N ILE A 818 14.53 3.80 22.96
CA ILE A 818 15.28 5.05 23.05
C ILE A 818 16.07 5.04 24.37
N THR A 819 17.35 4.65 24.32
CA THR A 819 18.19 4.33 25.50
C THR A 819 19.32 5.36 25.75
N PRO A 820 19.01 6.64 26.05
CA PRO A 820 20.01 7.72 26.09
C PRO A 820 21.05 7.61 27.23
N LYS A 821 20.79 6.73 28.22
CA LYS A 821 21.67 6.52 29.38
C LYS A 821 22.65 5.36 29.19
N GLU A 822 22.67 4.71 28.02
CA GLU A 822 23.62 3.65 27.73
C GLU A 822 25.05 4.21 27.65
N PRO A 823 26.00 3.72 28.48
CA PRO A 823 27.34 4.32 28.58
C PRO A 823 28.08 4.44 27.24
N SER A 824 28.07 3.38 26.43
CA SER A 824 28.78 3.35 25.14
C SER A 824 28.24 4.37 24.13
N LEU A 825 26.92 4.60 24.11
CA LEU A 825 26.28 5.58 23.24
C LEU A 825 26.45 7.01 23.78
N LEU A 826 26.44 7.19 25.10
CA LEU A 826 26.68 8.49 25.71
C LEU A 826 28.11 8.99 25.42
N ASP A 827 29.10 8.10 25.53
CA ASP A 827 30.49 8.41 25.21
C ASP A 827 30.70 8.68 23.72
N PHE A 828 30.05 7.91 22.85
CA PHE A 828 30.02 8.15 21.40
C PHE A 828 29.49 9.55 21.08
N THR A 829 28.36 9.90 21.68
CA THR A 829 27.67 11.16 21.41
C THR A 829 28.47 12.37 21.92
N ARG A 830 29.08 12.27 23.12
CA ARG A 830 29.99 13.29 23.66
C ARG A 830 31.19 13.52 22.76
N LYS A 831 31.77 12.45 22.19
CA LYS A 831 32.89 12.55 21.25
C LYS A 831 32.50 13.27 19.95
N ILE A 832 31.31 13.00 19.39
CA ILE A 832 30.78 13.72 18.21
C ILE A 832 30.75 15.23 18.47
N ILE A 833 30.20 15.64 19.61
CA ILE A 833 30.08 17.06 19.95
C ILE A 833 31.45 17.69 20.20
N PHE A 834 32.32 17.03 20.97
CA PHE A 834 33.64 17.54 21.29
C PHE A 834 34.53 17.71 20.05
N GLU A 835 34.68 16.66 19.24
CA GLU A 835 35.55 16.70 18.05
C GLU A 835 34.95 17.48 16.87
N GLY A 836 33.62 17.47 16.75
CA GLY A 836 32.88 18.25 15.76
C GLY A 836 32.86 19.75 16.06
N SER A 837 33.05 20.17 17.32
CA SER A 837 33.02 21.59 17.71
C SER A 837 34.25 22.41 17.33
N LYS A 838 35.37 21.76 16.99
CA LYS A 838 36.65 22.43 16.72
C LYS A 838 36.59 23.23 15.40
N GLY A 839 36.81 24.54 15.48
CA GLY A 839 37.12 25.40 14.32
C GLY A 839 35.94 25.81 13.43
N LEU A 840 34.69 25.67 13.88
CA LEU A 840 33.49 26.07 13.11
C LEU A 840 33.19 27.57 13.28
N LYS A 841 33.51 28.38 12.27
CA LYS A 841 33.13 29.80 12.22
C LYS A 841 31.61 29.93 12.04
N GLY A 842 30.97 30.82 12.81
CA GLY A 842 29.52 31.08 12.74
C GLY A 842 28.65 30.13 13.58
N ALA A 843 29.23 29.14 14.26
CA ALA A 843 28.50 28.18 15.09
C ALA A 843 27.69 28.83 16.22
N SER A 844 28.19 29.94 16.78
CA SER A 844 27.52 30.71 17.84
C SER A 844 26.26 31.45 17.37
N LEU A 845 26.08 31.61 16.06
CA LEU A 845 24.93 32.31 15.47
C LEU A 845 23.72 31.40 15.27
N ILE A 846 23.91 30.08 15.35
CA ILE A 846 22.87 29.08 15.10
C ILE A 846 22.40 28.50 16.44
N ASN A 847 21.10 28.25 16.54
CA ASN A 847 20.51 27.58 17.69
C ASN A 847 21.27 26.28 18.03
N ALA A 848 21.63 26.12 19.30
CA ALA A 848 22.50 25.04 19.77
C ALA A 848 21.92 23.64 19.51
N ASN A 849 20.60 23.48 19.54
CA ASN A 849 19.93 22.20 19.27
C ASN A 849 19.97 21.87 17.77
N VAL A 850 19.81 22.86 16.89
CA VAL A 850 19.99 22.68 15.43
C VAL A 850 21.41 22.23 15.11
N LEU A 851 22.41 22.92 15.67
CA LEU A 851 23.80 22.56 15.47
C LEU A 851 24.12 21.15 16.00
N THR A 852 23.54 20.79 17.14
CA THR A 852 23.66 19.45 17.72
C THR A 852 23.08 18.39 16.80
N ALA A 853 21.86 18.62 16.27
CA ALA A 853 21.22 17.70 15.35
C ALA A 853 21.98 17.53 14.03
N VAL A 854 22.51 18.63 13.46
CA VAL A 854 23.36 18.61 12.26
C VAL A 854 24.59 17.74 12.47
N ARG A 855 25.28 17.89 13.61
CA ARG A 855 26.49 17.11 13.94
C ARG A 855 26.19 15.63 14.08
N VAL A 856 25.12 15.28 14.79
CA VAL A 856 24.67 13.89 14.94
C VAL A 856 24.33 13.29 13.57
N TRP A 857 23.54 14.01 12.76
CA TRP A 857 23.16 13.58 11.41
C TRP A 857 24.37 13.34 10.50
N ASN A 858 25.29 14.31 10.43
CA ASN A 858 26.47 14.23 9.58
C ASN A 858 27.44 13.15 10.06
N ALA A 859 27.63 12.98 11.37
CA ALA A 859 28.46 11.93 11.94
C ALA A 859 27.95 10.53 11.54
N LEU A 860 26.64 10.29 11.67
CA LEU A 860 25.99 9.06 11.23
C LEU A 860 26.13 8.85 9.72
N GLY A 861 25.90 9.90 8.91
CA GLY A 861 26.08 9.84 7.46
C GLY A 861 27.53 9.59 7.02
N VAL A 862 28.53 10.05 7.78
CA VAL A 862 29.97 9.79 7.52
C VAL A 862 30.38 8.40 7.96
N LEU A 863 29.81 7.88 9.05
CA LEU A 863 29.95 6.48 9.46
C LEU A 863 29.41 5.49 8.43
N GLY A 864 28.55 5.97 7.52
CA GLY A 864 27.94 5.19 6.46
C GLY A 864 26.65 4.52 6.91
N MET A 865 25.87 5.17 7.78
CA MET A 865 24.52 4.71 8.12
C MET A 865 23.64 4.65 6.86
N GLN A 866 22.92 3.54 6.70
CA GLN A 866 22.04 3.31 5.55
C GLN A 866 20.62 2.95 6.00
N PHE A 867 19.64 3.53 5.31
CA PHE A 867 18.27 3.03 5.38
C PHE A 867 18.13 1.78 4.52
N LEU A 868 17.54 0.73 5.08
CA LEU A 868 17.22 -0.50 4.36
C LEU A 868 15.70 -0.68 4.32
N ALA A 869 15.08 -0.30 3.20
CA ALA A 869 13.70 -0.67 2.90
C ALA A 869 13.62 -2.18 2.72
N ASN A 870 12.92 -2.85 3.63
CA ASN A 870 12.94 -4.29 3.85
C ASN A 870 12.81 -5.13 2.54
N PRO A 871 13.87 -5.82 2.07
CA PRO A 871 13.76 -6.94 1.16
C PRO A 871 13.92 -8.23 1.99
N THR A 872 12.83 -8.79 2.50
CA THR A 872 12.77 -10.10 3.18
C THR A 872 13.67 -10.25 4.43
N SER A 873 13.11 -10.07 5.62
CA SER A 873 13.57 -10.81 6.81
C SER A 873 13.13 -12.28 6.71
N PRO A 874 14.00 -13.28 6.97
CA PRO A 874 13.61 -14.70 6.93
C PRO A 874 12.57 -15.14 7.98
N TYR A 875 12.21 -14.26 8.93
CA TYR A 875 11.34 -14.60 10.07
C TYR A 875 9.96 -13.92 10.06
N GLU A 876 9.64 -13.10 9.05
CA GLU A 876 8.39 -12.33 8.96
C GLU A 876 7.19 -13.09 8.36
N LYS A 877 7.25 -14.41 8.23
CA LYS A 877 6.07 -15.19 7.78
C LYS A 877 5.02 -15.46 8.88
N VAL A 878 5.13 -14.82 10.04
CA VAL A 878 4.20 -15.00 11.16
C VAL A 878 3.65 -13.66 11.70
N SER A 879 3.96 -12.52 11.07
CA SER A 879 3.43 -11.20 11.50
C SER A 879 2.40 -10.56 10.56
N GLU A 880 1.79 -11.35 9.67
CA GLU A 880 0.66 -10.91 8.84
C GLU A 880 -0.70 -11.20 9.50
N ASP A 881 -0.73 -11.24 10.84
CA ASP A 881 -1.99 -11.26 11.58
C ASP A 881 -2.37 -9.82 11.98
N PRO A 882 -3.36 -9.19 11.32
CA PRO A 882 -3.84 -7.85 11.69
C PRO A 882 -4.46 -7.79 13.10
N THR A 883 -4.57 -8.91 13.83
CA THR A 883 -4.91 -8.92 15.26
C THR A 883 -3.78 -8.44 16.17
N LEU A 884 -2.51 -8.58 15.76
CA LEU A 884 -1.32 -8.33 16.57
C LEU A 884 -0.20 -7.80 15.66
N PRO A 885 -0.14 -6.48 15.38
CA PRO A 885 0.81 -5.87 14.44
C PRO A 885 2.23 -5.87 15.05
N ILE A 886 2.88 -7.01 14.99
CA ILE A 886 4.20 -7.25 15.58
C ILE A 886 5.30 -6.86 14.59
N ASP A 887 6.35 -6.24 15.10
CA ASP A 887 7.50 -5.80 14.33
C ASP A 887 8.80 -6.06 15.10
N TYR A 888 9.94 -5.86 14.45
CA TYR A 888 11.25 -6.06 15.03
C TYR A 888 12.04 -4.75 15.00
N ALA A 889 12.22 -4.15 16.18
CA ALA A 889 13.02 -2.95 16.39
C ALA A 889 14.41 -3.32 16.96
N GLN A 890 15.44 -2.74 16.38
CA GLN A 890 16.82 -2.85 16.83
C GLN A 890 17.11 -1.85 17.94
N PHE A 891 17.87 -2.28 18.95
CA PHE A 891 18.41 -1.31 19.90
C PHE A 891 19.44 -0.41 19.22
N PRO A 892 19.58 0.86 19.64
CA PRO A 892 20.48 1.83 19.00
C PRO A 892 21.93 1.34 18.82
N THR A 893 22.46 0.57 19.78
CA THR A 893 23.79 -0.07 19.68
C THR A 893 23.85 -1.11 18.56
N GLU A 894 22.78 -1.87 18.34
CA GLU A 894 22.69 -2.85 17.25
C GLU A 894 22.61 -2.15 15.89
N THR A 895 21.76 -1.12 15.77
CA THR A 895 21.61 -0.28 14.57
C THR A 895 22.94 0.38 14.19
N LEU A 896 23.65 0.95 15.17
CA LEU A 896 24.94 1.59 14.97
C LEU A 896 26.04 0.59 14.60
N ASN A 897 26.03 -0.61 15.19
CA ASN A 897 26.99 -1.67 14.88
C ASN A 897 26.79 -2.23 13.46
N ARG A 898 25.53 -2.42 13.03
CA ARG A 898 25.19 -2.86 11.67
C ARG A 898 25.30 -1.77 10.62
N ARG A 899 25.37 -0.51 11.06
CA ARG A 899 25.36 0.70 10.21
C ARG A 899 24.14 0.77 9.29
N SER A 900 23.05 0.12 9.68
CA SER A 900 21.83 0.04 8.89
C SER A 900 20.64 -0.34 9.75
N GLY A 901 19.46 0.08 9.32
CA GLY A 901 18.20 -0.20 9.98
C GLY A 901 17.00 0.20 9.13
N GLN A 902 15.83 -0.24 9.58
CA GLN A 902 14.54 0.22 9.07
C GLN A 902 14.22 1.62 9.62
N CYS A 903 13.02 2.12 9.34
CA CYS A 903 12.63 3.47 9.68
C CYS A 903 12.60 3.71 11.20
N ASP A 904 11.95 2.82 11.95
CA ASP A 904 11.86 2.76 13.40
C ASP A 904 13.24 2.61 14.07
N ASP A 905 14.11 1.75 13.54
CA ASP A 905 15.49 1.56 14.02
C ASP A 905 16.30 2.87 14.01
N ILE A 906 16.22 3.60 12.89
CA ILE A 906 16.96 4.84 12.68
C ILE A 906 16.35 5.96 13.53
N VAL A 907 15.02 6.03 13.61
CA VAL A 907 14.31 6.98 14.47
C VAL A 907 14.70 6.78 15.95
N ALA A 908 14.75 5.53 16.42
CA ALA A 908 15.16 5.20 17.78
C ALA A 908 16.63 5.56 18.05
N LEU A 909 17.53 5.29 17.09
CA LEU A 909 18.94 5.67 17.19
C LEU A 909 19.13 7.18 17.26
N ILE A 910 18.57 7.95 16.32
CA ILE A 910 18.73 9.42 16.31
C ILE A 910 18.15 10.04 17.59
N SER A 911 16.96 9.59 18.00
CA SER A 911 16.33 10.06 19.23
C SER A 911 17.18 9.76 20.46
N THR A 912 17.82 8.58 20.51
CA THR A 912 18.71 8.20 21.62
C THR A 912 19.91 9.14 21.74
N LEU A 913 20.53 9.48 20.61
CA LEU A 913 21.69 10.38 20.58
C LEU A 913 21.29 11.82 20.94
N LEU A 914 20.17 12.31 20.43
CA LEU A 914 19.68 13.66 20.74
C LEU A 914 19.24 13.81 22.19
N GLU A 915 18.45 12.87 22.72
CA GLU A 915 18.01 12.87 24.12
C GLU A 915 19.20 12.69 25.07
N GLY A 916 20.23 11.92 24.70
CA GLY A 916 21.49 11.81 25.43
C GLY A 916 22.27 13.14 25.54
N LEU A 917 22.02 14.06 24.60
CA LEU A 917 22.51 15.45 24.62
C LEU A 917 21.49 16.45 25.14
N THR A 918 20.43 15.98 25.80
CA THR A 918 19.34 16.79 26.36
C THR A 918 18.46 17.51 25.34
N VAL A 919 18.61 17.23 24.04
CA VAL A 919 17.75 17.74 22.97
C VAL A 919 16.47 16.91 22.93
N PRO A 920 15.29 17.49 23.25
CA PRO A 920 14.04 16.73 23.30
C PRO A 920 13.59 16.30 21.90
N THR A 921 13.03 15.10 21.77
CA THR A 921 12.47 14.59 20.52
C THR A 921 10.99 14.19 20.62
N VAL A 922 10.28 14.31 19.50
CA VAL A 922 8.91 13.85 19.29
C VAL A 922 8.91 12.97 18.05
N LEU A 923 8.31 11.80 18.12
CA LEU A 923 8.11 10.95 16.95
C LEU A 923 6.83 11.37 16.23
N LEU A 924 6.89 11.38 14.91
CA LEU A 924 5.79 11.74 14.03
C LEU A 924 5.34 10.46 13.33
N ASP A 925 4.22 9.92 13.78
CA ASP A 925 3.61 8.71 13.23
C ASP A 925 2.57 9.10 12.17
N TYR A 926 2.84 8.67 10.95
CA TYR A 926 1.98 8.85 9.78
C TYR A 926 1.46 7.47 9.33
N PRO A 927 0.34 7.40 8.61
CA PRO A 927 -0.13 6.14 8.04
C PRO A 927 0.94 5.41 7.22
N GLY A 928 1.51 4.34 7.78
CA GLY A 928 2.56 3.52 7.17
C GLY A 928 3.97 4.13 7.13
N HIS A 929 4.27 5.18 7.91
CA HIS A 929 5.58 5.84 7.88
C HIS A 929 5.90 6.57 9.19
N LEU A 930 7.16 6.51 9.65
CA LEU A 930 7.61 7.18 10.88
C LEU A 930 8.65 8.26 10.57
N ALA A 931 8.59 9.37 11.28
CA ALA A 931 9.63 10.39 11.29
C ALA A 931 9.88 10.86 12.72
N LEU A 932 10.83 11.78 12.91
CA LEU A 932 11.00 12.48 14.18
C LEU A 932 11.10 13.99 13.98
N MET A 933 10.87 14.73 15.04
CA MET A 933 11.27 16.13 15.15
C MET A 933 12.00 16.38 16.46
N PHE A 934 12.89 17.36 16.47
CA PHE A 934 13.64 17.75 17.67
C PHE A 934 13.35 19.20 18.05
N GLY A 935 13.34 19.46 19.36
CA GLY A 935 12.90 20.75 19.91
C GLY A 935 14.00 21.78 19.91
N LEU A 936 13.65 23.04 19.64
CA LEU A 936 14.61 24.15 19.56
C LEU A 936 14.77 24.93 20.87
N GLY A 937 13.95 24.63 21.89
CA GLY A 937 14.03 25.24 23.22
C GLY A 937 13.49 26.67 23.32
N GLY A 938 12.85 27.19 22.27
CA GLY A 938 12.33 28.56 22.22
C GLY A 938 10.99 28.66 21.49
N GLY A 939 10.22 29.71 21.81
CA GLY A 939 8.93 30.03 21.19
C GLY A 939 8.96 31.25 20.27
N ASP A 940 10.11 31.92 20.14
CA ASP A 940 10.30 33.08 19.26
C ASP A 940 11.19 32.73 18.05
N PRO A 941 10.67 32.79 16.81
CA PRO A 941 11.44 32.56 15.59
C PRO A 941 12.65 33.51 15.45
N LEU A 942 12.59 34.71 16.03
CA LEU A 942 13.68 35.69 15.95
C LEU A 942 14.89 35.26 16.78
N GLU A 943 14.66 34.72 17.97
CA GLU A 943 15.72 34.16 18.81
C GLU A 943 16.32 32.89 18.20
N ILE A 944 15.47 32.05 17.59
CA ILE A 944 15.89 30.83 16.91
C ILE A 944 16.69 31.16 15.63
N GLY A 945 16.35 32.26 14.96
CA GLY A 945 16.99 32.71 13.74
C GLY A 945 16.52 31.97 12.47
N LEU A 946 15.35 31.32 12.50
CA LEU A 946 14.75 30.63 11.35
C LEU A 946 13.31 31.11 11.14
N PRO A 947 12.81 31.16 9.89
CA PRO A 947 11.45 31.55 9.62
C PRO A 947 10.45 30.46 10.04
N GLU A 948 9.25 30.86 10.46
CA GLU A 948 8.21 29.93 10.93
C GLU A 948 7.84 28.87 9.88
N ASP A 949 7.91 29.23 8.60
CA ASP A 949 7.61 28.33 7.49
C ASP A 949 8.71 27.28 7.23
N GLN A 950 9.77 27.25 8.03
CA GLN A 950 10.77 26.17 8.06
C GLN A 950 10.70 25.35 9.35
N MET A 951 9.72 25.62 10.21
CA MET A 951 9.61 24.95 11.51
C MET A 951 8.18 24.43 11.73
N VAL A 952 8.05 23.59 12.74
CA VAL A 952 6.77 23.09 13.24
C VAL A 952 6.52 23.71 14.61
N ARG A 953 5.35 24.30 14.81
CA ARG A 953 4.94 24.84 16.11
C ARG A 953 4.11 23.78 16.84
N TYR A 954 4.64 23.24 17.94
CA TYR A 954 4.00 22.20 18.74
C TYR A 954 4.21 22.50 20.24
N GLU A 955 3.12 22.45 21.01
CA GLU A 955 3.06 22.83 22.43
C GLU A 955 3.73 24.18 22.77
N GLY A 956 3.53 25.18 21.90
CA GLY A 956 4.05 26.53 22.12
C GLY A 956 5.55 26.72 21.86
N GLN A 957 6.25 25.67 21.44
CA GLN A 957 7.67 25.71 21.03
C GLN A 957 7.83 25.39 19.55
N TYR A 958 8.98 25.74 18.98
CA TYR A 958 9.34 25.37 17.62
C TYR A 958 10.22 24.11 17.57
N TRP A 959 9.99 23.32 16.53
CA TRP A 959 10.59 22.02 16.28
C TRP A 959 11.04 21.91 14.82
N ILE A 960 12.06 21.09 14.57
CA ILE A 960 12.53 20.76 13.22
C ILE A 960 12.27 19.28 12.96
N PRO A 961 11.42 18.92 11.99
CA PRO A 961 11.21 17.54 11.59
C PRO A 961 12.37 17.04 10.70
N LEU A 962 12.66 15.74 10.79
CA LEU A 962 13.68 15.01 10.03
C LEU A 962 13.14 13.68 9.51
N GLU A 963 13.43 13.40 8.24
CA GLU A 963 13.02 12.19 7.53
C GLU A 963 14.09 11.12 7.70
N ALA A 964 13.88 10.18 8.62
CA ALA A 964 14.87 9.19 9.01
C ALA A 964 15.32 8.29 7.84
N THR A 965 14.45 8.04 6.86
CA THR A 965 14.77 7.23 5.67
C THR A 965 15.83 7.87 4.78
N LEU A 966 16.06 9.18 4.93
CA LEU A 966 17.06 9.94 4.20
C LEU A 966 18.40 10.07 4.96
N ILE A 967 18.71 9.18 5.91
CA ILE A 967 19.95 9.25 6.73
C ILE A 967 21.27 9.30 5.91
N SER A 968 21.25 8.82 4.67
CA SER A 968 22.38 8.91 3.74
C SER A 968 22.49 10.23 2.98
N SER A 969 21.46 11.07 3.04
CA SER A 969 21.33 12.38 2.37
C SER A 969 21.77 13.53 3.29
N SER A 970 21.76 14.75 2.75
CA SER A 970 22.07 15.95 3.53
C SER A 970 20.99 16.25 4.58
N PHE A 971 21.39 16.88 5.69
CA PHE A 971 20.47 17.31 6.75
C PHE A 971 19.32 18.18 6.21
N ASP A 972 19.64 19.10 5.30
CA ASP A 972 18.65 20.00 4.70
C ASP A 972 17.59 19.25 3.86
N GLU A 973 18.03 18.26 3.08
CA GLU A 973 17.12 17.44 2.27
C GLU A 973 16.17 16.62 3.15
N ALA A 974 16.70 16.00 4.20
CA ALA A 974 15.90 15.26 5.17
C ALA A 974 14.90 16.16 5.91
N HIS A 975 15.31 17.37 6.27
CA HIS A 975 14.43 18.34 6.90
C HIS A 975 13.31 18.81 5.96
N ARG A 976 13.64 19.20 4.72
CA ARG A 976 12.64 19.66 3.74
C ARG A 976 11.61 18.60 3.42
N GLN A 977 12.04 17.35 3.24
CA GLN A 977 11.14 16.23 2.98
C GLN A 977 10.22 15.98 4.17
N ALA A 978 10.76 15.98 5.39
CA ALA A 978 9.97 15.77 6.59
C ALA A 978 8.95 16.89 6.83
N LEU A 979 9.34 18.15 6.60
CA LEU A 979 8.44 19.30 6.73
C LEU A 979 7.32 19.27 5.70
N TYR A 980 7.61 18.83 4.48
CA TYR A 980 6.59 18.60 3.45
C TYR A 980 5.60 17.50 3.86
N SER A 981 6.11 16.33 4.28
CA SER A 981 5.28 15.22 4.75
C SER A 981 4.42 15.63 5.94
N TYR A 982 5.01 16.30 6.93
CA TYR A 982 4.32 16.81 8.10
C TYR A 982 3.14 17.71 7.72
N ARG A 983 3.37 18.73 6.88
CA ARG A 983 2.30 19.66 6.46
C ARG A 983 1.17 18.97 5.73
N LYS A 984 1.50 18.01 4.87
CA LYS A 984 0.52 17.21 4.14
C LYS A 984 -0.36 16.41 5.11
N MET A 985 0.26 15.71 6.06
CA MET A 985 -0.46 14.86 7.00
C MET A 985 -1.22 15.66 8.06
N GLU A 986 -0.69 16.82 8.48
CA GLU A 986 -1.35 17.71 9.43
C GLU A 986 -2.61 18.32 8.82
N GLN A 987 -2.59 18.70 7.53
CA GLN A 987 -3.79 19.13 6.80
C GLN A 987 -4.89 18.06 6.76
N LEU A 988 -4.49 16.78 6.70
CA LEU A 988 -5.39 15.64 6.72
C LEU A 988 -5.79 15.21 8.15
N LYS A 989 -5.22 15.83 9.19
CA LYS A 989 -5.35 15.42 10.61
C LYS A 989 -4.90 13.98 10.85
N GLN A 990 -3.84 13.57 10.18
CA GLN A 990 -3.27 12.21 10.22
C GLN A 990 -1.85 12.19 10.79
N VAL A 991 -1.53 13.10 11.71
CA VAL A 991 -0.27 13.09 12.45
C VAL A 991 -0.53 12.65 13.87
N ALA A 992 0.03 11.51 14.26
CA ALA A 992 0.12 11.11 15.66
C ALA A 992 1.47 11.56 16.24
N TYR A 993 1.42 12.17 17.42
CA TYR A 993 2.58 12.72 18.11
C TYR A 993 2.95 11.84 19.30
N VAL A 994 4.16 11.27 19.27
CA VAL A 994 4.71 10.53 20.42
C VAL A 994 5.84 11.36 21.04
N GLU A 995 5.51 12.10 22.09
CA GLU A 995 6.50 12.86 22.84
C GLU A 995 7.33 11.92 23.73
N VAL A 996 8.62 11.75 23.42
CA VAL A 996 9.47 10.71 23.99
C VAL A 996 9.51 10.76 25.52
N ARG A 997 9.74 11.95 26.10
CA ARG A 997 9.83 12.13 27.55
C ARG A 997 8.51 11.90 28.29
N LYS A 998 7.38 12.19 27.64
CA LYS A 998 6.04 11.94 28.20
C LYS A 998 5.70 10.46 28.14
N ALA A 999 5.96 9.82 27.00
CA ALA A 999 5.77 8.39 26.79
C ALA A 999 6.61 7.53 27.75
N TRP A 1000 7.82 7.97 28.14
CA TRP A 1000 8.64 7.28 29.13
C TRP A 1000 8.01 7.11 30.52
N ARG A 1001 6.93 7.83 30.85
CA ARG A 1001 6.19 7.62 32.10
C ARG A 1001 5.51 6.25 32.14
N ASP A 1002 5.00 5.81 30.99
CA ASP A 1002 4.24 4.58 30.80
C ASP A 1002 5.08 3.47 30.16
N TYR A 1003 6.07 3.86 29.34
CA TYR A 1003 6.99 2.97 28.60
C TYR A 1003 8.44 3.37 28.88
N GLU A 1004 8.94 3.08 30.09
CA GLU A 1004 10.31 3.44 30.49
C GLU A 1004 11.39 2.79 29.59
N PRO A 1005 12.52 3.47 29.29
CA PRO A 1005 13.60 2.90 28.50
C PRO A 1005 14.09 1.55 29.01
N ALA A 1006 14.36 0.62 28.10
CA ALA A 1006 14.98 -0.65 28.45
C ALA A 1006 16.35 -0.41 29.10
N THR A 1007 16.67 -1.19 30.14
CA THR A 1007 17.98 -1.11 30.82
C THR A 1007 18.82 -2.30 30.40
N LEU A 1008 19.48 -2.16 29.26
CA LEU A 1008 20.42 -3.15 28.74
C LEU A 1008 21.62 -3.29 29.68
N GLN A 1009 22.14 -4.52 29.79
CA GLN A 1009 23.36 -4.77 30.54
C GLN A 1009 24.55 -4.10 29.82
N ALA A 1010 25.50 -3.57 30.59
CA ALA A 1010 26.72 -3.01 30.04
C ALA A 1010 27.47 -4.11 29.27
N THR A 1011 27.85 -3.82 28.03
CA THR A 1011 28.66 -4.70 27.19
C THR A 1011 30.06 -4.12 27.05
N ASP A 1012 31.05 -4.96 26.76
CA ASP A 1012 32.42 -4.51 26.43
C ASP A 1012 32.51 -3.85 25.03
N TRP A 1013 31.38 -3.61 24.38
CA TRP A 1013 31.33 -3.03 23.04
C TRP A 1013 31.58 -1.52 23.07
N THR A 1014 32.44 -1.06 22.15
CA THR A 1014 32.75 0.36 21.96
C THR A 1014 32.25 0.82 20.59
N ALA A 1015 31.59 1.98 20.56
CA ALA A 1015 31.00 2.50 19.35
C ALA A 1015 32.05 2.91 18.30
N PRO A 1016 31.86 2.59 17.01
CA PRO A 1016 32.75 3.04 15.94
C PRO A 1016 32.68 4.56 15.82
N LEU A 1017 33.84 5.23 15.73
CA LEU A 1017 33.91 6.69 15.58
C LEU A 1017 33.91 7.11 14.10
N PRO A 1018 33.22 8.21 13.73
CA PRO A 1018 33.25 8.77 12.39
C PRO A 1018 34.65 9.31 12.04
N ASP A 1019 34.89 9.49 10.74
CA ASP A 1019 35.97 10.34 10.26
C ASP A 1019 35.64 11.82 10.60
N PHE A 1020 36.27 12.35 11.65
CA PHE A 1020 35.95 13.67 12.18
C PHE A 1020 36.34 14.82 11.22
N GLU A 1021 37.34 14.64 10.36
CA GLU A 1021 37.68 15.65 9.35
C GLU A 1021 36.59 15.75 8.26
N LYS A 1022 36.11 14.60 7.79
CA LYS A 1022 34.98 14.57 6.84
C LYS A 1022 33.69 15.09 7.47
N THR A 1023 33.45 14.73 8.73
CA THR A 1023 32.27 15.21 9.48
C THR A 1023 32.31 16.73 9.60
N ARG A 1024 33.44 17.31 10.00
CA ARG A 1024 33.62 18.77 10.09
C ARG A 1024 33.43 19.48 8.75
N THR A 1025 33.86 18.86 7.66
CA THR A 1025 33.66 19.41 6.30
C THR A 1025 32.17 19.50 5.97
N ARG A 1026 31.39 18.46 6.28
CA ARG A 1026 29.92 18.47 6.10
C ARG A 1026 29.24 19.47 7.04
N ASP A 1027 29.68 19.55 8.30
CA ASP A 1027 29.17 20.51 9.28
C ASP A 1027 29.39 21.95 8.81
N HIS A 1028 30.57 22.28 8.28
CA HIS A 1028 30.87 23.61 7.74
C HIS A 1028 29.96 23.99 6.57
N ALA A 1029 29.68 23.04 5.68
CA ALA A 1029 28.84 23.27 4.52
C ALA A 1029 27.39 23.60 4.93
N VAL A 1030 26.81 22.81 5.82
CA VAL A 1030 25.45 23.03 6.34
C VAL A 1030 25.40 24.30 7.19
N LEU A 1031 26.41 24.54 8.04
CA LEU A 1031 26.48 25.72 8.90
C LEU A 1031 26.51 27.01 8.08
N LYS A 1032 27.30 27.06 7.01
CA LYS A 1032 27.35 28.22 6.11
C LYS A 1032 25.96 28.55 5.57
N GLU A 1033 25.24 27.54 5.11
CA GLU A 1033 23.88 27.71 4.58
C GLU A 1033 22.88 28.17 5.65
N LEU A 1034 22.94 27.59 6.86
CA LEU A 1034 22.08 28.01 7.97
C LEU A 1034 22.35 29.46 8.41
N VAL A 1035 23.62 29.89 8.42
CA VAL A 1035 23.99 31.28 8.74
C VAL A 1035 23.47 32.23 7.67
N GLU A 1036 23.59 31.88 6.40
CA GLU A 1036 23.05 32.68 5.28
C GLU A 1036 21.52 32.79 5.36
N ARG A 1037 20.82 31.69 5.67
CA ARG A 1037 19.36 31.68 5.86
C ARG A 1037 18.92 32.53 7.04
N ARG A 1038 19.60 32.41 8.20
CA ARG A 1038 19.34 33.23 9.38
C ARG A 1038 19.49 34.71 9.06
N TYR A 1039 20.61 35.08 8.42
CA TYR A 1039 20.87 36.44 8.00
C TYR A 1039 19.76 36.97 7.08
N GLY A 1040 19.38 36.22 6.05
CA GLY A 1040 18.32 36.59 5.12
C GLY A 1040 16.96 36.79 5.80
N PHE A 1041 16.60 35.90 6.74
CA PHE A 1041 15.37 35.98 7.50
C PHE A 1041 15.32 37.21 8.42
N LEU A 1042 16.32 37.38 9.30
CA LEU A 1042 16.36 38.48 10.25
C LEU A 1042 16.48 39.84 9.55
N LYS A 1043 17.29 39.92 8.48
CA LYS A 1043 17.38 41.11 7.63
C LYS A 1043 16.02 41.51 7.08
N SER A 1044 15.31 40.55 6.48
CA SER A 1044 13.98 40.80 5.91
C SER A 1044 12.97 41.19 6.98
N TYR A 1045 13.06 40.59 8.18
CA TYR A 1045 12.20 40.92 9.31
C TYR A 1045 12.39 42.37 9.77
N TYR A 1046 13.61 42.77 10.15
CA TYR A 1046 13.88 44.11 10.68
C TYR A 1046 13.71 45.19 9.61
N ARG A 1047 14.05 44.91 8.35
CA ARG A 1047 13.80 45.84 7.24
C ARG A 1047 12.32 46.17 7.09
N ARG A 1048 11.42 45.18 7.19
CA ARG A 1048 9.96 45.42 7.15
C ARG A 1048 9.48 46.27 8.33
N GLN A 1049 10.09 46.13 9.51
CA GLN A 1049 9.77 46.98 10.67
C GLN A 1049 10.20 48.44 10.44
N ILE A 1050 11.38 48.64 9.84
CA ILE A 1050 11.88 49.98 9.48
C ILE A 1050 11.02 50.60 8.37
N GLU A 1051 10.60 49.82 7.36
CA GLU A 1051 9.71 50.29 6.29
C GLU A 1051 8.35 50.73 6.83
N LYS A 1052 7.81 50.03 7.83
CA LYS A 1052 6.57 50.41 8.52
C LYS A 1052 6.75 51.62 9.44
N SER A 1053 7.88 51.71 10.11
CA SER A 1053 8.21 52.76 11.07
C SER A 1053 9.63 53.29 10.82
N PRO A 1054 9.82 54.26 9.92
CA PRO A 1054 11.15 54.73 9.49
C PRO A 1054 12.00 55.39 10.58
N LYS A 1055 11.47 55.63 11.78
CA LYS A 1055 12.18 56.15 12.96
C LYS A 1055 12.43 55.07 14.04
N ASN A 1056 12.18 53.80 13.76
CA ASN A 1056 12.37 52.71 14.72
C ASN A 1056 13.86 52.41 14.91
N THR A 1057 14.50 53.15 15.83
CA THR A 1057 15.95 53.03 16.11
C THR A 1057 16.34 51.66 16.62
N ARG A 1058 15.49 51.03 17.45
CA ARG A 1058 15.68 49.65 17.91
C ARG A 1058 15.79 48.66 16.73
N ALA A 1059 14.89 48.74 15.75
CA ALA A 1059 14.95 47.85 14.57
C ALA A 1059 16.18 48.12 13.68
N MET A 1060 16.63 49.38 13.58
CA MET A 1060 17.86 49.74 12.85
C MET A 1060 19.09 49.18 13.55
N ILE A 1061 19.19 49.30 14.87
CA ILE A 1061 20.31 48.76 15.66
C ILE A 1061 20.34 47.24 15.56
N GLN A 1062 19.19 46.57 15.70
CA GLN A 1062 19.11 45.11 15.54
C GLN A 1062 19.47 44.64 14.13
N LEU A 1063 19.07 45.38 13.09
CA LEU A 1063 19.51 45.09 11.71
C LEU A 1063 21.02 45.28 11.53
N GLY A 1064 21.58 46.34 12.13
CA GLY A 1064 23.02 46.61 12.10
C GLY A 1064 23.83 45.50 12.79
N LEU A 1065 23.36 44.99 13.93
CA LEU A 1065 23.96 43.84 14.62
C LEU A 1065 23.92 42.58 13.74
N VAL A 1066 22.78 42.27 13.12
CA VAL A 1066 22.63 41.12 12.19
C VAL A 1066 23.56 41.26 10.97
N GLU A 1067 23.76 42.48 10.47
CA GLU A 1067 24.70 42.75 9.36
C GLU A 1067 26.17 42.62 9.81
N ALA A 1068 26.52 43.06 11.02
CA ALA A 1068 27.86 42.89 11.58
C ALA A 1068 28.19 41.41 11.84
N GLU A 1069 27.24 40.63 12.38
CA GLU A 1069 27.38 39.18 12.58
C GLU A 1069 27.62 38.41 11.27
N ALA A 1070 27.15 38.94 10.14
CA ALA A 1070 27.31 38.36 8.81
C ALA A 1070 28.54 38.91 8.05
N ASP A 1071 29.49 39.55 8.74
CA ASP A 1071 30.67 40.22 8.20
C ASP A 1071 30.31 41.32 7.14
N LYS A 1072 29.14 41.97 7.27
CA LYS A 1072 28.68 43.07 6.40
C LYS A 1072 28.87 44.43 7.10
N ASN A 1073 30.10 44.72 7.49
CA ASN A 1073 30.45 45.88 8.32
C ASN A 1073 30.02 47.23 7.74
N GLU A 1074 30.08 47.43 6.42
CA GLU A 1074 29.62 48.68 5.78
C GLU A 1074 28.11 48.88 5.91
N ALA A 1075 27.33 47.81 5.74
CA ALA A 1075 25.88 47.86 5.88
C ALA A 1075 25.50 48.09 7.36
N ALA A 1076 26.19 47.41 8.28
CA ALA A 1076 26.04 47.59 9.72
C ALA A 1076 26.31 49.05 10.15
N LEU A 1077 27.42 49.64 9.66
CA LEU A 1077 27.75 51.04 9.88
C LEU A 1077 26.62 51.97 9.40
N GLU A 1078 26.10 51.74 8.19
CA GLU A 1078 25.00 52.52 7.63
C GLU A 1078 23.74 52.48 8.53
N GLN A 1079 23.41 51.31 9.10
CA GLN A 1079 22.25 51.20 10.00
C GLN A 1079 22.46 51.91 11.33
N PHE A 1080 23.64 51.78 11.95
CA PHE A 1080 23.92 52.47 13.21
C PHE A 1080 23.95 53.99 13.02
N GLU A 1081 24.47 54.50 11.90
CA GLU A 1081 24.41 55.93 11.57
C GLU A 1081 22.96 56.40 11.35
N LYS A 1082 22.11 55.60 10.69
CA LYS A 1082 20.68 55.91 10.53
C LYS A 1082 19.95 55.95 11.86
N ALA A 1083 20.30 55.05 12.79
CA ALA A 1083 19.78 55.06 14.14
C ALA A 1083 20.16 56.37 14.87
N LEU A 1084 21.42 56.79 14.81
CA LEU A 1084 21.88 58.06 15.41
C LEU A 1084 21.32 59.31 14.77
N LYS A 1085 21.03 59.30 13.46
CA LYS A 1085 20.32 60.40 12.79
C LYS A 1085 18.89 60.53 13.31
N SER A 1086 18.26 59.42 13.70
CA SER A 1086 16.90 59.38 14.21
C SER A 1086 16.82 59.69 15.71
N GLU A 1087 17.82 59.24 16.48
CA GLU A 1087 17.96 59.46 17.92
C GLU A 1087 19.41 59.84 18.26
N PRO A 1088 19.74 61.14 18.20
CA PRO A 1088 21.08 61.62 18.49
C PRO A 1088 21.48 61.27 19.93
N GLY A 1089 22.61 60.58 20.09
CA GLY A 1089 23.12 60.17 21.41
C GLY A 1089 22.62 58.81 21.89
N ASN A 1090 21.93 58.01 21.06
CA ASN A 1090 21.54 56.65 21.42
C ASN A 1090 22.79 55.81 21.84
N PRO A 1091 22.87 55.34 23.10
CA PRO A 1091 24.07 54.71 23.64
C PRO A 1091 24.38 53.37 22.95
N ASP A 1092 23.37 52.58 22.59
CA ASP A 1092 23.53 51.29 21.91
C ASP A 1092 24.13 51.45 20.50
N ALA A 1093 23.66 52.44 19.74
CA ALA A 1093 24.19 52.70 18.41
C ALA A 1093 25.64 53.22 18.46
N LEU A 1094 25.97 54.09 19.43
CA LEU A 1094 27.34 54.56 19.66
C LEU A 1094 28.26 53.42 20.10
N ASN A 1095 27.83 52.60 21.06
CA ASN A 1095 28.59 51.45 21.53
C ASN A 1095 28.89 50.46 20.38
N ASN A 1096 27.92 50.20 19.51
CA ASN A 1096 28.11 49.30 18.38
C ASN A 1096 28.97 49.88 17.23
N LEU A 1097 28.94 51.20 17.00
CA LEU A 1097 29.93 51.86 16.13
C LEU A 1097 31.35 51.75 16.72
N GLY A 1098 31.46 51.88 18.05
CA GLY A 1098 32.71 51.62 18.78
C GLY A 1098 33.20 50.18 18.58
N ASN A 1099 32.29 49.19 18.65
CA ASN A 1099 32.61 47.77 18.39
C ASN A 1099 33.13 47.56 16.96
N LEU A 1100 32.49 48.16 15.95
CA LEU A 1100 32.95 48.08 14.55
C LEU A 1100 34.35 48.71 14.37
N ALA A 1101 34.58 49.89 14.95
CA ALA A 1101 35.88 50.56 14.92
C ALA A 1101 36.97 49.76 15.64
N PHE A 1102 36.62 49.14 16.77
CA PHE A 1102 37.51 48.26 17.52
C PHE A 1102 37.89 47.02 16.71
N MET A 1103 36.92 46.40 16.02
CA MET A 1103 37.14 45.25 15.14
C MET A 1103 37.99 45.60 13.92
N SER A 1104 37.89 46.83 13.39
CA SER A 1104 38.76 47.31 12.30
C SER A 1104 40.16 47.75 12.76
N GLY A 1105 40.46 47.68 14.06
CA GLY A 1105 41.74 48.06 14.65
C GLY A 1105 41.91 49.57 14.89
N ASP A 1106 40.87 50.38 14.69
CA ASP A 1106 40.88 51.81 15.00
C ASP A 1106 40.43 52.04 16.44
N TYR A 1107 41.33 51.75 17.37
CA TYR A 1107 41.06 51.84 18.80
C TYR A 1107 40.85 53.28 19.28
N ALA A 1108 41.35 54.28 18.54
CA ALA A 1108 41.16 55.69 18.86
C ALA A 1108 39.72 56.11 18.59
N MET A 1109 39.21 55.75 17.40
CA MET A 1109 37.81 55.97 17.03
C MET A 1109 36.86 55.12 17.89
N ALA A 1110 37.24 53.89 18.24
CA ALA A 1110 36.47 53.06 19.14
C ALA A 1110 36.28 53.71 20.52
N GLU A 1111 37.36 54.24 21.12
CA GLU A 1111 37.29 54.93 22.41
C GLU A 1111 36.47 56.22 22.33
N ASP A 1112 36.53 56.97 21.23
CA ASP A 1112 35.67 58.16 21.04
C ASP A 1112 34.18 57.79 21.07
N TYR A 1113 33.80 56.74 20.34
CA TYR A 1113 32.42 56.23 20.34
C TYR A 1113 32.00 55.65 21.69
N TYR A 1114 32.83 54.83 22.32
CA TYR A 1114 32.51 54.29 23.65
C TYR A 1114 32.45 55.37 24.74
N SER A 1115 33.29 56.39 24.66
CA SER A 1115 33.25 57.53 25.57
C SER A 1115 31.92 58.28 25.44
N LYS A 1116 31.48 58.57 24.21
CA LYS A 1116 30.16 59.16 23.93
C LYS A 1116 29.02 58.25 24.41
N ALA A 1117 29.13 56.94 24.20
CA ALA A 1117 28.14 55.96 24.65
C ALA A 1117 28.02 55.93 26.18
N SER A 1118 29.15 55.85 26.90
CA SER A 1118 29.17 55.89 28.38
C SER A 1118 28.79 57.24 28.98
N GLY A 1119 28.90 58.32 28.20
CA GLY A 1119 28.34 59.63 28.59
C GLY A 1119 26.82 59.70 28.45
N ALA A 1120 26.25 58.94 27.51
CA ALA A 1120 24.81 58.83 27.30
C ALA A 1120 24.15 57.80 28.23
N ASP A 1121 24.85 56.72 28.56
CA ASP A 1121 24.44 55.73 29.57
C ASP A 1121 25.63 55.38 30.50
N PRO A 1122 25.79 56.12 31.62
CA PRO A 1122 26.91 55.93 32.54
C PRO A 1122 26.78 54.69 33.43
N GLU A 1123 25.60 54.07 33.50
CA GLU A 1123 25.32 52.92 34.36
C GLU A 1123 25.52 51.58 33.62
N ASP A 1124 25.81 51.60 32.31
CA ASP A 1124 26.09 50.39 31.53
C ASP A 1124 27.55 49.93 31.72
N ALA A 1125 27.71 48.91 32.58
CA ALA A 1125 29.00 48.26 32.83
C ALA A 1125 29.64 47.67 31.55
N GLY A 1126 28.85 47.22 30.58
CA GLY A 1126 29.32 46.66 29.31
C GLY A 1126 30.04 47.67 28.43
N ILE A 1127 29.55 48.91 28.37
CA ILE A 1127 30.23 50.00 27.65
C ILE A 1127 31.58 50.33 28.32
N LEU A 1128 31.63 50.36 29.65
CA LEU A 1128 32.88 50.58 30.40
C LEU A 1128 33.88 49.44 30.21
N LEU A 1129 33.43 48.19 30.10
CA LEU A 1129 34.29 47.05 29.74
C LEU A 1129 34.86 47.21 28.33
N ASN A 1130 34.09 47.72 27.37
CA ASN A 1130 34.56 48.00 26.02
C ASN A 1130 35.59 49.15 25.99
N ARG A 1131 35.39 50.22 26.78
CA ARG A 1131 36.40 51.27 26.99
C ARG A 1131 37.69 50.73 27.60
N ALA A 1132 37.58 49.88 28.61
CA ALA A 1132 38.75 49.22 29.20
C ALA A 1132 39.53 48.41 28.15
N ARG A 1133 38.85 47.65 27.30
CA ARG A 1133 39.48 46.90 26.20
C ARG A 1133 40.14 47.82 25.18
N ALA A 1134 39.51 48.93 24.81
CA ALA A 1134 40.10 49.94 23.91
C ALA A 1134 41.37 50.57 24.52
N ALA A 1135 41.31 50.98 25.78
CA ALA A 1135 42.45 51.53 26.52
C ALA A 1135 43.62 50.53 26.60
N LEU A 1136 43.35 49.24 26.85
CA LEU A 1136 44.38 48.19 26.84
C LEU A 1136 45.06 48.05 25.46
N LYS A 1137 44.28 48.04 24.37
CA LYS A 1137 44.85 47.99 23.00
C LYS A 1137 45.65 49.24 22.63
N ARG A 1138 45.29 50.39 23.21
CA ARG A 1138 46.02 51.66 23.11
C ARG A 1138 47.23 51.77 24.05
N LYS A 1139 47.48 50.76 24.89
CA LYS A 1139 48.55 50.73 25.90
C LYS A 1139 48.38 51.82 26.98
N GLU A 1140 47.15 52.04 27.41
CA GLU A 1140 46.76 52.99 28.45
C GLU A 1140 46.23 52.25 29.72
N PRO A 1141 47.07 51.47 30.44
CA PRO A 1141 46.63 50.56 31.50
C PRO A 1141 46.07 51.28 32.74
N ALA A 1142 46.38 52.57 32.95
CA ALA A 1142 45.81 53.36 34.04
C ALA A 1142 44.32 53.66 33.79
N ALA A 1143 43.97 54.09 32.58
CA ALA A 1143 42.59 54.34 32.17
C ALA A 1143 41.78 53.02 32.15
N ALA A 1144 42.37 51.93 31.66
CA ALA A 1144 41.74 50.62 31.67
C ALA A 1144 41.34 50.18 33.09
N ARG A 1145 42.24 50.32 34.07
CA ARG A 1145 41.94 49.97 35.48
C ARG A 1145 40.82 50.81 36.09
N GLU A 1146 40.75 52.09 35.75
CA GLU A 1146 39.67 52.96 36.22
C GLU A 1146 38.31 52.51 35.69
N HIS A 1147 38.22 52.24 34.38
CA HIS A 1147 37.00 51.74 33.75
C HIS A 1147 36.58 50.37 34.29
N LEU A 1148 37.54 49.45 34.49
CA LEU A 1148 37.29 48.12 35.05
C LEU A 1148 36.76 48.16 36.49
N LYS A 1149 37.31 49.05 37.32
CA LYS A 1149 36.83 49.24 38.69
C LYS A 1149 35.40 49.77 38.71
N LYS A 1150 35.11 50.78 37.90
CA LYS A 1150 33.75 51.35 37.77
C LYS A 1150 32.75 50.33 37.21
N ALA A 1151 33.14 49.54 36.21
CA ALA A 1151 32.29 48.47 35.66
C ALA A 1151 31.94 47.41 36.72
N LEU A 1152 32.90 47.04 37.58
CA LEU A 1152 32.66 46.08 38.67
C LEU A 1152 31.79 46.65 39.79
N GLU A 1153 31.91 47.95 40.06
CA GLU A 1153 31.03 48.65 41.02
C GLU A 1153 29.56 48.67 40.53
N LEU A 1154 29.36 48.83 39.22
CA LEU A 1154 28.02 48.85 38.60
C LEU A 1154 27.41 47.45 38.42
N ASP A 1155 28.21 46.46 38.00
CA ASP A 1155 27.77 45.07 37.86
C ASP A 1155 28.79 44.11 38.49
N PRO A 1156 28.57 43.73 39.77
CA PRO A 1156 29.42 42.78 40.47
C PRO A 1156 29.50 41.40 39.79
N THR A 1157 28.55 41.04 38.93
CA THR A 1157 28.58 39.75 38.23
C THR A 1157 29.69 39.65 37.17
N GLN A 1158 30.29 40.79 36.78
CA GLN A 1158 31.41 40.85 35.85
C GLN A 1158 32.77 40.52 36.49
N GLU A 1159 32.83 40.12 37.77
CA GLU A 1159 34.07 39.88 38.52
C GLU A 1159 35.10 39.03 37.77
N ILE A 1160 34.65 37.98 37.07
CA ILE A 1160 35.53 37.08 36.30
C ILE A 1160 36.16 37.83 35.10
N VAL A 1161 35.35 38.55 34.33
CA VAL A 1161 35.80 39.28 33.13
C VAL A 1161 36.68 40.45 33.53
N VAL A 1162 36.28 41.19 34.55
CA VAL A 1162 37.06 42.27 35.14
C VAL A 1162 38.38 41.74 35.68
N GLY A 1163 38.37 40.64 36.42
CA GLY A 1163 39.57 40.01 36.96
C GLY A 1163 40.57 39.57 35.89
N ALA A 1164 40.09 39.07 34.74
CA ALA A 1164 40.94 38.74 33.60
C ALA A 1164 41.58 39.98 32.95
N LEU A 1165 40.78 41.01 32.65
CA LEU A 1165 41.27 42.25 32.05
C LEU A 1165 42.15 43.07 33.00
N MET A 1166 41.90 43.00 34.31
CA MET A 1166 42.72 43.65 35.34
C MET A 1166 44.13 43.06 35.39
N LYS A 1167 44.29 41.76 35.09
CA LYS A 1167 45.63 41.13 34.96
C LYS A 1167 46.37 41.64 33.74
N GLU A 1168 45.68 41.85 32.62
CA GLU A 1168 46.28 42.47 31.41
C GLU A 1168 46.63 43.95 31.60
N ALA A 1169 45.98 44.62 32.55
CA ALA A 1169 46.21 46.03 32.89
C ALA A 1169 47.31 46.25 33.97
N GLN A 1170 47.97 45.18 34.43
CA GLN A 1170 49.13 45.28 35.32
C GLN A 1170 50.35 45.77 34.52
N PRO A 1171 51.23 46.60 35.13
CA PRO A 1171 52.41 47.14 34.46
C PRO A 1171 53.40 46.08 33.97
#